data_AF-A0AAW0WH42-F1
#
_entry.id   AF-A0AAW0WH42-F1
#
_cell.length_a   1.000
_cell.length_b   1.000
_cell.length_c   1.000
_cell.angle_alpha   90.00
_cell.angle_beta   90.00
_cell.angle_gamma   90.00
#
_symmetry.space_group_name_H-M   'P 1'
#
loop_
_entity.id
_entity.type
_entity.pdbx_description
1 polymer ?
#
loop_
_entity_poly.entity_id
_entity_poly.type
_entity_poly.pdbx_seq_one_letter_code
_entity_poly.pdbx_strand_id
1 'polypeptide(L)'
;SELKILENEAISTGAAALKDDAVQSSKEADEAISTISNVEDLLIRAGEDARLLMRNVAEGEKDIELAHKQVERVEQVVPEMTQLATQLRAQKEVIQTLGIDVGDRLEKLRRTIQKTRELANKIKVGVSFLPNTTIEVENPEDLIKAATSTKLSLFTQTEEPTGLLLFMGTPVGGSKRMRRTTTDDFMALEVDGGYVRLTMDLGAGPHTIEYNKLYIADGVWTKITIERTGKLVKLYVDREEMQGEPVEEVLPGKYSVFNLDPKVSKIYVGGIPAGTQVNRAILSTSFYGKMEDLRLNDQPIGLWNFKMDGTNNNQQRGALERDRLVDLAPPTGLRFDGNGYAAMDTRNGYRFKRQFDIQMDFKTYAEDGILFIIDGGPDQYMTVAMEEGHVIFQYNLGSGVATMKSDNTYHDGEWHHVEVARQQRNGVLKIASETIQAESPGNVKQFSSTPETMFFGGYPGEHDYIDITNEDFNGCIDNIVMSSVAVDLSKSKESIDTAPGCPIKVASLVSFDKSAPGYVKYDSPDGNGLQLVFKFKTEEPDGLILYTSTRNQNSYLSLSLAESALILRAAPGGELTTGSYEKYNDSEWHVVIATREHNELRLDIDDFKSYAVKVAEQAVPFDGPVYFGGVPEIYNIAAAASATDTNFYGCIGDATLNSKLVNFAQSQDRLNAHLQKCPLQKSSSVFEKPSVEEVRAEVSQTFLSDGCALPVEPAQEEVPTTEGFRFDEDYSSGYGFGSKRNSRIQFNALPGSTRADFKFSFDFKTTADEGIIFYASGKTHRDYITFYLKDGKIVFSFNTGTGAALMRSEQSYDDGAWHSAVVERRDEHGMLFIDGFQVANGTGKGDSKFIDLKEPVYYGGIAAEVADVVRPNTEGTELSFNGCLRNFRLNNQRVGGSHDAYGLIRCSANVEPGIFFGDGPRANVILRKRFSVGRVFEMTLDVKPRKNSGVIASVHGRRDFVILQLNNGSVELSVDNGKGVITARYTPPSPWMLCDGNWHSIQVIKNKNIAILVVDGTSTNPVSGKIGATSTDTKNPLFLGSQPLVQKRRGGATSERFVGCIRNVTVNKELEALAYTTFVGNVNAGSCPTI
;
A
#
# COMPACT_ATOMS: atom_id res chain seq x y z
N SER A 1 -135.75 -32.16 34.12
CA SER A 1 -134.38 -32.36 34.65
C SER A 1 -133.38 -32.76 33.57
N GLU A 2 -133.63 -32.40 32.31
CA GLU A 2 -132.66 -32.62 31.22
C GLU A 2 -132.18 -31.32 30.55
N LEU A 3 -132.64 -30.13 30.96
CA LEU A 3 -132.10 -28.85 30.46
C LEU A 3 -130.88 -28.32 31.25
N LYS A 4 -130.54 -28.98 32.38
CA LYS A 4 -129.21 -28.92 33.02
C LYS A 4 -128.14 -29.74 32.26
N ILE A 5 -128.51 -30.33 31.11
CA ILE A 5 -127.59 -30.88 30.11
C ILE A 5 -127.42 -29.91 28.92
N LEU A 6 -128.20 -28.82 28.79
CA LEU A 6 -127.99 -27.83 27.71
C LEU A 6 -127.14 -26.60 28.11
N GLU A 7 -127.07 -26.20 29.37
CA GLU A 7 -126.21 -25.05 29.77
C GLU A 7 -124.75 -25.42 30.08
N ASN A 8 -124.43 -26.71 30.26
CA ASN A 8 -123.06 -27.17 30.49
C ASN A 8 -122.25 -27.42 29.20
N GLU A 9 -122.83 -27.26 28.00
CA GLU A 9 -122.09 -27.35 26.73
C GLU A 9 -121.68 -25.97 26.15
N ALA A 10 -122.20 -24.85 26.66
CA ALA A 10 -121.86 -23.51 26.12
C ALA A 10 -120.65 -22.83 26.80
N ILE A 11 -120.26 -23.22 28.01
CA ILE A 11 -119.13 -22.61 28.75
C ILE A 11 -117.78 -23.29 28.43
N SER A 12 -117.80 -24.54 27.95
CA SER A 12 -116.61 -25.33 27.62
C SER A 12 -115.87 -24.81 26.38
N THR A 13 -116.58 -24.32 25.36
CA THR A 13 -116.00 -23.91 24.07
C THR A 13 -115.37 -22.51 24.09
N GLY A 14 -115.79 -21.59 24.98
CA GLY A 14 -115.19 -20.25 25.10
C GLY A 14 -113.82 -20.22 25.81
N ALA A 15 -113.58 -21.15 26.75
CA ALA A 15 -112.34 -21.17 27.53
C ALA A 15 -111.13 -21.75 26.75
N ALA A 16 -111.37 -22.59 25.73
CA ALA A 16 -110.31 -23.14 24.90
C ALA A 16 -109.73 -22.10 23.91
N ALA A 17 -110.58 -21.26 23.30
CA ALA A 17 -110.15 -20.23 22.35
C ALA A 17 -109.29 -19.13 23.00
N LEU A 18 -109.61 -18.72 24.23
CA LEU A 18 -108.83 -17.72 24.99
C LEU A 18 -107.43 -18.19 25.40
N LYS A 19 -107.21 -19.51 25.49
CA LYS A 19 -105.91 -20.08 25.85
C LYS A 19 -104.94 -20.05 24.67
N ASP A 20 -105.42 -20.31 23.45
CA ASP A 20 -104.56 -20.34 22.27
C ASP A 20 -104.10 -18.93 21.86
N ASP A 21 -104.95 -17.91 21.97
CA ASP A 21 -104.55 -16.51 21.73
C ASP A 21 -103.46 -16.02 22.71
N ALA A 22 -103.57 -16.40 23.99
CA ALA A 22 -102.59 -16.02 25.01
C ALA A 22 -101.20 -16.65 24.77
N VAL A 23 -101.14 -17.86 24.22
CA VAL A 23 -99.87 -18.52 23.87
C VAL A 23 -99.21 -17.87 22.66
N GLN A 24 -99.99 -17.43 21.67
CA GLN A 24 -99.45 -16.76 20.48
C GLN A 24 -98.87 -15.38 20.81
N SER A 25 -99.55 -14.57 21.63
CA SER A 25 -99.02 -13.27 22.06
C SER A 25 -97.73 -13.36 22.89
N SER A 26 -97.56 -14.43 23.68
CA SER A 26 -96.31 -14.65 24.43
C SER A 26 -95.10 -14.89 23.51
N LYS A 27 -95.29 -15.62 22.40
CA LYS A 27 -94.21 -15.90 21.44
C LYS A 27 -93.71 -14.65 20.73
N GLU A 28 -94.62 -13.76 20.34
CA GLU A 28 -94.27 -12.49 19.69
C GLU A 28 -93.54 -11.53 20.64
N ALA A 29 -93.88 -11.54 21.93
CA ALA A 29 -93.20 -10.75 22.95
C ALA A 29 -91.74 -11.22 23.17
N ASP A 30 -91.49 -12.54 23.15
CA ASP A 30 -90.15 -13.10 23.34
C ASP A 30 -89.20 -12.77 22.18
N GLU A 31 -89.69 -12.71 20.93
CA GLU A 31 -88.88 -12.29 19.77
C GLU A 31 -88.47 -10.81 19.85
N ALA A 32 -89.38 -9.93 20.30
CA ALA A 32 -89.09 -8.50 20.46
C ALA A 32 -88.03 -8.23 21.54
N ILE A 33 -88.07 -8.98 22.66
CA ILE A 33 -87.08 -8.85 23.76
C ILE A 33 -85.67 -9.26 23.30
N SER A 34 -85.55 -10.29 22.46
CA SER A 34 -84.24 -10.72 21.93
C SER A 34 -83.58 -9.66 21.05
N THR A 35 -84.38 -8.85 20.33
CA THR A 35 -83.88 -7.82 19.42
C THR A 35 -83.36 -6.59 20.19
N ILE A 36 -84.01 -6.24 21.31
CA ILE A 36 -83.62 -5.11 22.17
C ILE A 36 -82.30 -5.40 22.91
N SER A 37 -82.09 -6.63 23.37
CA SER A 37 -80.86 -7.03 24.09
C SER A 37 -79.58 -6.88 23.25
N ASN A 38 -79.65 -7.05 21.92
CA ASN A 38 -78.51 -6.87 21.03
C ASN A 38 -78.11 -5.40 20.80
N VAL A 39 -79.02 -4.44 21.02
CA VAL A 39 -78.74 -3.00 20.83
C VAL A 39 -78.11 -2.39 22.09
N GLU A 40 -78.45 -2.90 23.28
CA GLU A 40 -77.91 -2.46 24.56
C GLU A 40 -76.40 -2.74 24.70
N ASP A 41 -75.95 -3.90 24.19
CA ASP A 41 -74.55 -4.34 24.22
C ASP A 41 -73.60 -3.50 23.34
N LEU A 42 -74.14 -2.85 22.29
CA LEU A 42 -73.40 -1.95 21.39
C LEU A 42 -73.22 -0.54 22.00
N LEU A 43 -74.14 -0.09 22.86
CA LEU A 43 -74.09 1.24 23.47
C LEU A 43 -73.11 1.32 24.66
N ILE A 44 -72.89 0.21 25.38
CA ILE A 44 -71.96 0.15 26.53
C ILE A 44 -70.50 0.31 26.07
N ARG A 45 -70.08 -0.35 24.97
CA ARG A 45 -68.70 -0.27 24.48
C ARG A 45 -68.30 1.12 23.98
N ALA A 46 -69.24 1.89 23.42
CA ALA A 46 -68.98 3.26 22.96
C ALA A 46 -68.75 4.25 24.11
N GLY A 47 -69.23 3.95 25.33
CA GLY A 47 -69.07 4.81 26.51
C GLY A 47 -67.70 4.71 27.19
N GLU A 48 -67.02 3.56 27.10
CA GLU A 48 -65.72 3.35 27.73
C GLU A 48 -64.58 4.06 26.97
N ASP A 49 -64.63 4.05 25.64
CA ASP A 49 -63.62 4.70 24.78
C ASP A 49 -63.58 6.23 24.94
N ALA A 50 -64.72 6.87 25.20
CA ALA A 50 -64.81 8.31 25.40
C ALA A 50 -64.15 8.79 26.70
N ARG A 51 -64.15 7.95 27.75
CA ARG A 51 -63.55 8.28 29.06
C ARG A 51 -62.02 8.23 29.05
N LEU A 52 -61.44 7.31 28.28
CA LEU A 52 -59.98 7.16 28.16
C LEU A 52 -59.35 8.39 27.47
N LEU A 53 -60.05 8.95 26.48
CA LEU A 53 -59.60 10.11 25.70
C LEU A 53 -59.48 11.40 26.52
N MET A 54 -60.41 11.65 27.46
CA MET A 54 -60.34 12.86 28.30
C MET A 54 -59.17 12.85 29.27
N ARG A 55 -58.75 11.66 29.75
CA ARG A 55 -57.63 11.53 30.70
C ARG A 55 -56.28 11.86 30.05
N ASN A 56 -56.09 11.42 28.80
CA ASN A 56 -54.85 11.62 28.05
C ASN A 56 -54.60 13.09 27.66
N VAL A 57 -55.67 13.90 27.50
CA VAL A 57 -55.54 15.33 27.17
C VAL A 57 -55.01 16.13 28.36
N ALA A 58 -55.45 15.81 29.58
CA ALA A 58 -55.03 16.52 30.78
C ALA A 58 -53.55 16.27 31.16
N GLU A 59 -53.00 15.09 30.88
CA GLU A 59 -51.57 14.82 31.07
C GLU A 59 -50.70 15.60 30.06
N GLY A 60 -51.15 15.72 28.81
CA GLY A 60 -50.40 16.41 27.76
C GLY A 60 -50.19 17.92 28.01
N GLU A 61 -51.10 18.60 28.68
CA GLU A 61 -50.95 20.04 28.99
C GLU A 61 -49.85 20.30 30.03
N LYS A 62 -49.66 19.37 30.98
CA LYS A 62 -48.65 19.50 32.05
C LYS A 62 -47.22 19.32 31.52
N ASP A 63 -47.04 18.44 30.54
CA ASP A 63 -45.74 18.19 29.91
C ASP A 63 -45.27 19.38 29.04
N ILE A 64 -46.20 20.13 28.45
CA ILE A 64 -45.89 21.32 27.64
C ILE A 64 -45.29 22.45 28.49
N GLU A 65 -45.79 22.65 29.71
CA GLU A 65 -45.29 23.70 30.61
C GLU A 65 -43.85 23.42 31.08
N LEU A 66 -43.52 22.14 31.32
CA LEU A 66 -42.18 21.71 31.68
C LEU A 66 -41.18 21.91 30.53
N ALA A 67 -41.61 21.63 29.30
CA ALA A 67 -40.79 21.81 28.09
C ALA A 67 -40.44 23.29 27.86
N HIS A 68 -41.35 24.22 28.14
CA HIS A 68 -41.08 25.66 28.00
C HIS A 68 -39.95 26.15 28.91
N LYS A 69 -39.91 25.71 30.17
CA LYS A 69 -38.82 26.07 31.11
C LYS A 69 -37.45 25.51 30.70
N GLN A 70 -37.42 24.39 29.99
CA GLN A 70 -36.17 23.80 29.51
C GLN A 70 -35.62 24.57 28.30
N VAL A 71 -36.49 25.10 27.43
CA VAL A 71 -36.09 25.87 26.24
C VAL A 71 -35.42 27.21 26.61
N GLU A 72 -35.93 27.94 27.60
CA GLU A 72 -35.30 29.18 28.07
C GLU A 72 -33.86 28.97 28.55
N ARG A 73 -33.58 27.83 29.18
CA ARG A 73 -32.24 27.49 29.68
C ARG A 73 -31.27 27.16 28.55
N VAL A 74 -31.78 26.64 27.42
CA VAL A 74 -31.00 26.35 26.22
C VAL A 74 -30.68 27.64 25.44
N GLU A 75 -31.61 28.59 25.36
CA GLU A 75 -31.38 29.88 24.69
C GLU A 75 -30.23 30.70 25.31
N GLN A 76 -29.97 30.52 26.60
CA GLN A 76 -28.84 31.19 27.28
C GLN A 76 -27.46 30.58 26.95
N VAL A 77 -27.39 29.31 26.55
CA VAL A 77 -26.12 28.58 26.36
C VAL A 77 -25.71 28.48 24.87
N VAL A 78 -26.68 28.58 23.95
CA VAL A 78 -26.43 28.52 22.50
C VAL A 78 -25.42 29.56 21.98
N PRO A 79 -25.41 30.83 22.45
CA PRO A 79 -24.45 31.84 21.97
C PRO A 79 -22.99 31.50 22.29
N GLU A 80 -22.73 30.90 23.46
CA GLU A 80 -21.37 30.50 23.85
C GLU A 80 -20.88 29.32 23.00
N MET A 81 -21.77 28.37 22.68
CA MET A 81 -21.42 27.22 21.81
C MET A 81 -21.20 27.62 20.34
N THR A 82 -21.96 28.58 19.80
CA THR A 82 -21.71 29.08 18.44
C THR A 82 -20.39 29.83 18.35
N GLN A 83 -20.04 30.60 19.38
CA GLN A 83 -18.74 31.28 19.45
C GLN A 83 -17.58 30.27 19.48
N LEU A 84 -17.71 29.21 20.28
CA LEU A 84 -16.73 28.12 20.35
C LEU A 84 -16.61 27.34 19.02
N ALA A 85 -17.74 27.04 18.35
CA ALA A 85 -17.73 26.35 17.06
C ALA A 85 -17.08 27.19 15.94
N THR A 86 -17.24 28.51 15.99
CA THR A 86 -16.61 29.43 15.03
C THR A 86 -15.10 29.52 15.27
N GLN A 87 -14.68 29.53 16.55
CA GLN A 87 -13.27 29.43 16.93
C GLN A 87 -12.65 28.09 16.49
N LEU A 88 -13.35 26.97 16.63
CA LEU A 88 -12.86 25.65 16.20
C LEU A 88 -12.70 25.53 14.67
N ARG A 89 -13.57 26.16 13.87
CA ARG A 89 -13.41 26.18 12.41
C ARG A 89 -12.23 27.02 11.95
N ALA A 90 -12.05 28.21 12.54
CA ALA A 90 -10.86 29.02 12.30
C ALA A 90 -9.59 28.26 12.70
N GLN A 91 -9.62 27.49 13.79
CA GLN A 91 -8.51 26.61 14.17
C GLN A 91 -8.24 25.50 13.14
N LYS A 92 -9.26 24.92 12.50
CA LYS A 92 -9.07 23.86 11.47
C LYS A 92 -8.34 24.38 10.23
N GLU A 93 -8.72 25.53 9.70
CA GLU A 93 -8.04 26.13 8.54
C GLU A 93 -6.59 26.49 8.86
N VAL A 94 -6.36 27.02 10.07
CA VAL A 94 -5.01 27.27 10.59
C VAL A 94 -4.21 25.97 10.71
N ILE A 95 -4.80 24.86 11.17
CA ILE A 95 -4.11 23.56 11.27
C ILE A 95 -3.75 22.99 9.89
N GLN A 96 -4.58 23.17 8.86
CA GLN A 96 -4.28 22.68 7.50
C GLN A 96 -3.15 23.48 6.83
N THR A 97 -3.22 24.81 6.90
CA THR A 97 -2.12 25.66 6.41
C THR A 97 -0.83 25.44 7.21
N LEU A 98 -0.95 25.26 8.54
CA LEU A 98 0.18 24.85 9.38
C LEU A 98 0.68 23.46 9.00
N GLY A 99 -0.17 22.53 8.58
CA GLY A 99 0.24 21.19 8.12
C GLY A 99 1.09 21.23 6.85
N ILE A 100 0.71 22.06 5.86
CA ILE A 100 1.49 22.28 4.64
C ILE A 100 2.80 23.01 4.97
N ASP A 101 2.74 24.08 5.77
CA ASP A 101 3.93 24.83 6.21
C ASP A 101 4.88 23.94 7.04
N VAL A 102 4.37 23.07 7.90
CA VAL A 102 5.17 22.09 8.65
C VAL A 102 5.76 21.04 7.70
N GLY A 103 5.01 20.56 6.71
CA GLY A 103 5.52 19.66 5.67
C GLY A 103 6.70 20.26 4.91
N ASP A 104 6.53 21.49 4.41
CA ASP A 104 7.57 22.23 3.70
C ASP A 104 8.78 22.54 4.58
N ARG A 105 8.54 22.91 5.84
CA ARG A 105 9.62 23.12 6.82
C ARG A 105 10.33 21.83 7.18
N LEU A 106 9.62 20.70 7.27
CA LEU A 106 10.21 19.39 7.53
C LEU A 106 11.05 18.93 6.34
N GLU A 107 10.60 19.13 5.11
CA GLU A 107 11.38 18.82 3.91
C GLU A 107 12.62 19.70 3.83
N LYS A 108 12.47 21.00 4.02
CA LYS A 108 13.59 21.95 4.09
C LYS A 108 14.56 21.57 5.22
N LEU A 109 14.05 21.16 6.38
CA LEU A 109 14.86 20.71 7.50
C LEU A 109 15.60 19.41 7.16
N ARG A 110 14.94 18.41 6.56
CA ARG A 110 15.57 17.17 6.08
C ARG A 110 16.70 17.45 5.10
N ARG A 111 16.44 18.28 4.07
CA ARG A 111 17.47 18.73 3.11
C ARG A 111 18.63 19.44 3.81
N THR A 112 18.33 20.32 4.78
CA THR A 112 19.36 21.03 5.55
C THR A 112 20.19 20.06 6.42
N ILE A 113 19.56 19.05 7.02
CA ILE A 113 20.24 18.00 7.79
C ILE A 113 21.16 17.19 6.87
N GLN A 114 20.68 16.74 5.71
CA GLN A 114 21.47 15.99 4.73
C GLN A 114 22.67 16.81 4.27
N LYS A 115 22.46 18.07 3.86
CA LYS A 115 23.52 19.02 3.50
C LYS A 115 24.57 19.17 4.61
N THR A 116 24.13 19.32 5.85
CA THR A 116 25.04 19.50 7.00
C THR A 116 25.85 18.23 7.26
N ARG A 117 25.22 17.05 7.15
CA ARG A 117 25.87 15.74 7.30
C ARG A 117 26.92 15.52 6.21
N GLU A 118 26.60 15.82 4.96
CA GLU A 118 27.54 15.73 3.84
C GLU A 118 28.77 16.61 4.02
N LEU A 119 28.58 17.85 4.48
CA LEU A 119 29.69 18.74 4.81
C LEU A 119 30.54 18.21 5.95
N ALA A 120 29.92 17.62 6.98
CA ALA A 120 30.64 16.99 8.10
C ALA A 120 31.40 15.72 7.68
N ASN A 121 30.85 14.95 6.74
CA ASN A 121 31.48 13.76 6.17
C ASN A 121 32.74 14.08 5.35
N LYS A 122 32.83 15.30 4.79
CA LYS A 122 33.96 15.76 3.97
C LYS A 122 35.10 16.41 4.77
N ILE A 123 35.01 16.47 6.09
CA ILE A 123 36.08 17.00 6.93
C ILE A 123 37.28 16.05 6.87
N LYS A 124 38.36 16.47 6.21
CA LYS A 124 39.60 15.69 6.03
C LYS A 124 40.47 15.57 7.28
N VAL A 125 40.15 16.29 8.35
CA VAL A 125 40.93 16.26 9.59
C VAL A 125 40.81 14.88 10.24
N GLY A 126 41.93 14.20 10.48
CA GLY A 126 41.91 12.92 11.20
C GLY A 126 41.51 13.08 12.68
N VAL A 127 41.28 11.97 13.37
CA VAL A 127 40.99 11.96 14.81
C VAL A 127 42.07 11.22 15.58
N SER A 128 42.49 11.77 16.71
CA SER A 128 43.38 11.09 17.66
C SER A 128 42.57 10.30 18.67
N PHE A 129 42.87 9.01 18.82
CA PHE A 129 42.19 8.08 19.72
C PHE A 129 43.08 7.75 20.93
N LEU A 130 42.47 7.80 22.11
CA LEU A 130 43.00 7.29 23.36
C LEU A 130 42.21 6.04 23.78
N PRO A 131 42.67 5.24 24.77
CA PRO A 131 42.02 3.98 25.12
C PRO A 131 40.58 4.15 25.64
N ASN A 132 40.19 5.36 26.02
CA ASN A 132 38.85 5.73 26.43
C ASN A 132 38.10 6.52 25.36
N THR A 133 38.56 6.55 24.12
CA THR A 133 37.92 7.29 23.02
C THR A 133 37.07 6.34 22.19
N THR A 134 35.83 6.75 21.91
CA THR A 134 34.91 6.02 21.05
C THR A 134 34.11 7.02 20.23
N ILE A 135 33.90 6.68 18.97
CA ILE A 135 33.05 7.43 18.05
C ILE A 135 31.99 6.49 17.50
N GLU A 136 30.73 6.68 17.90
CA GLU A 136 29.58 6.13 17.19
C GLU A 136 29.19 7.09 16.07
N VAL A 137 29.36 6.64 14.82
CA VAL A 137 28.92 7.40 13.65
C VAL A 137 27.43 7.17 13.39
N GLU A 138 26.79 8.11 12.69
CA GLU A 138 25.46 7.88 12.15
C GLU A 138 25.51 6.83 11.04
N ASN A 139 24.52 5.93 11.05
CA ASN A 139 24.42 4.92 10.00
C ASN A 139 24.04 5.60 8.68
N PRO A 140 24.72 5.28 7.56
CA PRO A 140 24.31 5.72 6.24
C PRO A 140 22.87 5.27 5.92
N GLU A 141 22.11 6.07 5.17
CA GLU A 141 20.71 5.74 4.83
C GLU A 141 20.60 4.41 4.07
N ASP A 142 21.62 4.10 3.26
CA ASP A 142 21.72 2.89 2.45
C ASP A 142 22.57 1.78 3.09
N LEU A 143 22.65 1.71 4.42
CA LEU A 143 23.43 0.67 5.12
C LEU A 143 23.09 -0.76 4.65
N ILE A 144 21.85 -0.99 4.24
CA ILE A 144 21.35 -2.27 3.72
C ILE A 144 22.05 -2.67 2.40
N LYS A 145 22.57 -1.72 1.61
CA LYS A 145 23.38 -2.03 0.41
C LYS A 145 24.63 -2.84 0.77
N ALA A 146 25.12 -2.74 2.02
CA ALA A 146 26.26 -3.52 2.49
C ALA A 146 25.95 -5.02 2.72
N ALA A 147 24.69 -5.46 2.60
CA ALA A 147 24.25 -6.82 2.91
C ALA A 147 24.94 -7.90 2.06
N THR A 148 25.09 -7.66 0.76
CA THR A 148 25.63 -8.63 -0.21
C THR A 148 27.05 -8.29 -0.68
N SER A 149 27.41 -7.00 -0.67
CA SER A 149 28.75 -6.52 -1.02
C SER A 149 29.14 -5.37 -0.10
N THR A 150 30.39 -5.35 0.37
CA THR A 150 30.88 -4.32 1.28
C THR A 150 32.31 -3.96 0.91
N LYS A 151 32.57 -2.69 0.63
CA LYS A 151 33.92 -2.16 0.50
C LYS A 151 34.17 -1.15 1.62
N LEU A 152 35.11 -1.43 2.50
CA LEU A 152 35.42 -0.60 3.66
C LEU A 152 36.90 -0.22 3.58
N SER A 153 37.22 1.06 3.74
CA SER A 153 38.61 1.51 3.83
C SER A 153 38.81 2.56 4.90
N LEU A 154 39.97 2.57 5.55
CA LEU A 154 40.40 3.62 6.48
C LEU A 154 41.91 3.78 6.47
N PHE A 155 42.38 4.93 6.93
CA PHE A 155 43.80 5.18 7.18
C PHE A 155 44.05 5.19 8.69
N THR A 156 45.14 4.56 9.12
CA THR A 156 45.50 4.47 10.53
C THR A 156 47.00 4.63 10.77
N GLN A 157 47.36 5.15 11.94
CA GLN A 157 48.71 5.26 12.46
C GLN A 157 48.71 4.87 13.94
N THR A 158 49.54 3.89 14.33
CA THR A 158 49.68 3.46 15.73
C THR A 158 51.07 2.90 16.03
N GLU A 159 51.48 2.98 17.30
CA GLU A 159 52.67 2.29 17.84
C GLU A 159 52.28 1.13 18.77
N GLU A 160 50.98 0.98 19.07
CA GLU A 160 50.49 -0.08 19.96
C GLU A 160 50.27 -1.38 19.16
N PRO A 161 50.77 -2.53 19.65
CA PRO A 161 50.62 -3.80 18.95
C PRO A 161 49.20 -4.39 19.05
N THR A 162 48.32 -3.78 19.84
CA THR A 162 46.94 -4.25 20.04
C THR A 162 45.95 -3.08 20.05
N GLY A 163 44.83 -3.20 19.35
CA GLY A 163 43.75 -2.21 19.45
C GLY A 163 42.60 -2.41 18.45
N LEU A 164 41.42 -1.85 18.75
CA LEU A 164 40.23 -1.93 17.90
C LEU A 164 40.10 -0.71 16.99
N LEU A 165 40.28 -0.91 15.69
CA LEU A 165 40.11 0.16 14.69
C LEU A 165 38.64 0.45 14.41
N LEU A 166 37.86 -0.60 14.13
CA LEU A 166 36.45 -0.47 13.74
C LEU A 166 35.63 -1.68 14.21
N PHE A 167 34.41 -1.43 14.67
CA PHE A 167 33.33 -2.41 14.75
C PHE A 167 32.16 -1.92 13.88
N MET A 168 31.62 -2.80 13.04
CA MET A 168 30.41 -2.55 12.27
C MET A 168 29.52 -3.78 12.38
N GLY A 169 28.30 -3.65 12.88
CA GLY A 169 27.43 -4.80 13.07
C GLY A 169 26.38 -4.65 14.15
N THR A 170 25.71 -5.75 14.44
CA THR A 170 24.67 -5.84 15.46
C THR A 170 25.30 -6.30 16.78
N PRO A 171 25.25 -5.48 17.86
CA PRO A 171 25.70 -5.92 19.18
C PRO A 171 24.90 -7.14 19.67
N VAL A 172 25.46 -7.88 20.63
CA VAL A 172 24.88 -9.15 21.12
C VAL A 172 23.44 -8.97 21.60
N GLY A 173 22.54 -9.83 21.10
CA GLY A 173 21.10 -9.83 21.37
C GLY A 173 20.31 -8.80 20.56
N GLY A 174 20.96 -8.05 19.67
CA GLY A 174 20.32 -7.04 18.83
C GLY A 174 19.40 -7.64 17.77
N SER A 175 19.73 -8.81 17.23
CA SER A 175 18.97 -9.51 16.19
C SER A 175 17.50 -9.75 16.57
N LYS A 176 17.19 -9.87 17.87
CA LYS A 176 15.82 -10.01 18.40
C LYS A 176 14.89 -8.84 18.06
N ARG A 177 15.44 -7.69 17.69
CA ARG A 177 14.70 -6.48 17.29
C ARG A 177 14.65 -6.29 15.77
N MET A 178 15.28 -7.19 15.02
CA MET A 178 15.32 -7.15 13.56
C MET A 178 14.27 -8.12 13.01
N ARG A 179 13.56 -7.72 11.95
CA ARG A 179 12.51 -8.54 11.32
C ARG A 179 13.08 -9.72 10.53
N ARG A 180 14.27 -9.51 9.95
CA ARG A 180 14.88 -10.38 8.96
C ARG A 180 16.31 -10.87 9.33
N THR A 181 16.62 -11.04 10.63
CA THR A 181 17.70 -11.97 11.03
C THR A 181 17.44 -12.62 12.40
N THR A 182 18.09 -13.75 12.69
CA THR A 182 18.21 -14.33 14.05
C THR A 182 19.62 -14.22 14.63
N THR A 183 20.58 -13.77 13.83
CA THR A 183 22.01 -13.76 14.15
C THR A 183 22.50 -12.33 14.36
N ASP A 184 23.40 -12.16 15.30
CA ASP A 184 24.05 -10.87 15.57
C ASP A 184 25.27 -10.73 14.65
N ASP A 185 25.04 -10.36 13.40
CA ASP A 185 26.10 -10.29 12.40
C ASP A 185 27.01 -9.09 12.66
N PHE A 186 28.33 -9.26 12.49
CA PHE A 186 29.29 -8.18 12.66
C PHE A 186 30.57 -8.37 11.86
N MET A 187 31.30 -7.27 11.69
CA MET A 187 32.70 -7.23 11.32
C MET A 187 33.48 -6.35 12.31
N ALA A 188 34.67 -6.80 12.69
CA ALA A 188 35.57 -6.09 13.57
C ALA A 188 36.97 -6.08 12.99
N LEU A 189 37.58 -4.90 12.92
CA LEU A 189 38.94 -4.68 12.43
C LEU A 189 39.83 -4.29 13.60
N GLU A 190 40.88 -5.06 13.82
CA GLU A 190 41.77 -4.96 14.97
C GLU A 190 43.24 -4.94 14.52
N VAL A 191 44.09 -4.35 15.36
CA VAL A 191 45.51 -4.62 15.40
C VAL A 191 45.73 -5.70 16.45
N ASP A 192 46.42 -6.78 16.08
CA ASP A 192 46.78 -7.87 16.99
C ASP A 192 48.21 -8.32 16.71
N GLY A 193 49.05 -8.36 17.75
CA GLY A 193 50.50 -8.59 17.61
C GLY A 193 51.21 -7.62 16.66
N GLY A 194 50.65 -6.44 16.41
CA GLY A 194 51.14 -5.43 15.46
C GLY A 194 50.75 -5.66 14.00
N TYR A 195 49.91 -6.65 13.71
CA TYR A 195 49.39 -6.96 12.38
C TYR A 195 47.88 -6.70 12.31
N VAL A 196 47.35 -6.56 11.09
CA VAL A 196 45.92 -6.33 10.88
C VAL A 196 45.16 -7.66 11.00
N ARG A 197 44.10 -7.67 11.80
CA ARG A 197 43.22 -8.81 12.05
C ARG A 197 41.77 -8.40 11.78
N LEU A 198 41.11 -9.08 10.86
CA LEU A 198 39.70 -8.90 10.55
C LEU A 198 38.91 -10.10 11.10
N THR A 199 37.89 -9.85 11.92
CA THR A 199 36.96 -10.89 12.39
C THR A 199 35.56 -10.59 11.86
N MET A 200 34.91 -11.56 11.21
CA MET A 200 33.57 -11.42 10.65
C MET A 200 32.67 -12.59 11.07
N ASP A 201 31.41 -12.30 11.37
CA ASP A 201 30.36 -13.30 11.62
C ASP A 201 29.12 -12.91 10.81
N LEU A 202 28.73 -13.77 9.87
CA LEU A 202 27.49 -13.64 9.08
C LEU A 202 26.39 -14.57 9.62
N GLY A 203 26.55 -15.08 10.84
CA GLY A 203 25.60 -15.98 11.52
C GLY A 203 26.07 -17.43 11.65
N ALA A 204 27.21 -17.79 11.06
CA ALA A 204 27.81 -19.14 11.16
C ALA A 204 28.84 -19.24 12.31
N GLY A 205 29.04 -18.15 13.05
CA GLY A 205 30.10 -18.00 14.04
C GLY A 205 31.24 -17.13 13.50
N PRO A 206 32.06 -16.56 14.40
CA PRO A 206 33.11 -15.63 14.02
C PRO A 206 34.26 -16.36 13.30
N HIS A 207 34.65 -15.82 12.15
CA HIS A 207 35.81 -16.24 11.37
C HIS A 207 36.84 -15.10 11.33
N THR A 208 38.12 -15.44 11.48
CA THR A 208 39.21 -14.46 11.54
C THR A 208 40.13 -14.60 10.34
N ILE A 209 40.49 -13.48 9.74
CA ILE A 209 41.44 -13.34 8.63
C ILE A 209 42.59 -12.45 9.12
N GLU A 210 43.82 -12.94 9.05
CA GLU A 210 45.02 -12.23 9.51
C GLU A 210 45.87 -11.77 8.32
N TYR A 211 46.27 -10.50 8.32
CA TYR A 211 47.22 -9.96 7.35
C TYR A 211 48.61 -9.86 7.99
N ASN A 212 49.39 -10.94 7.90
CA ASN A 212 50.72 -11.05 8.50
C ASN A 212 51.88 -10.58 7.58
N LYS A 213 51.58 -9.94 6.45
CA LYS A 213 52.58 -9.50 5.46
C LYS A 213 53.19 -8.12 5.76
N LEU A 214 52.53 -7.31 6.58
CA LEU A 214 52.98 -5.96 6.94
C LEU A 214 52.72 -5.68 8.42
N TYR A 215 53.77 -5.31 9.14
CA TYR A 215 53.68 -4.84 10.52
C TYR A 215 53.30 -3.36 10.54
N ILE A 216 52.23 -2.99 11.25
CA ILE A 216 51.62 -1.64 11.20
C ILE A 216 51.74 -0.84 12.50
N ALA A 217 52.18 -1.49 13.59
CA ALA A 217 52.39 -0.84 14.88
C ALA A 217 53.78 -0.18 14.99
N ASP A 218 54.14 0.60 13.97
CA ASP A 218 55.44 1.26 13.80
C ASP A 218 55.35 2.79 13.71
N GLY A 219 54.16 3.35 13.95
CA GLY A 219 53.91 4.79 13.89
C GLY A 219 53.82 5.34 12.46
N VAL A 220 53.68 4.50 11.42
CA VAL A 220 53.55 4.95 10.03
C VAL A 220 52.10 4.85 9.54
N TRP A 221 51.63 5.86 8.81
CA TRP A 221 50.32 5.84 8.17
C TRP A 221 50.19 4.67 7.21
N THR A 222 49.11 3.92 7.39
CA THR A 222 48.80 2.71 6.63
C THR A 222 47.34 2.75 6.22
N LYS A 223 47.03 2.37 4.98
CA LYS A 223 45.66 2.21 4.50
C LYS A 223 45.25 0.75 4.62
N ILE A 224 44.10 0.49 5.23
CA ILE A 224 43.52 -0.84 5.30
C ILE A 224 42.25 -0.84 4.48
N THR A 225 42.08 -1.84 3.62
CA THR A 225 40.88 -1.99 2.81
C THR A 225 40.36 -3.42 2.88
N ILE A 226 39.05 -3.53 2.99
CA ILE A 226 38.29 -4.77 3.05
C ILE A 226 37.28 -4.75 1.92
N GLU A 227 37.31 -5.76 1.07
CA GLU A 227 36.31 -6.00 0.03
C GLU A 227 35.64 -7.34 0.29
N ARG A 228 34.34 -7.32 0.54
CA ARG A 228 33.54 -8.52 0.67
C ARG A 228 32.50 -8.59 -0.44
N THR A 229 32.34 -9.76 -1.03
CA THR A 229 31.21 -10.09 -1.88
C THR A 229 30.68 -11.47 -1.50
N GLY A 230 29.45 -11.52 -0.99
CA GLY A 230 28.90 -12.73 -0.38
C GLY A 230 29.82 -13.26 0.72
N LYS A 231 30.38 -14.46 0.51
CA LYS A 231 31.32 -15.10 1.44
C LYS A 231 32.80 -14.80 1.14
N LEU A 232 33.13 -14.29 -0.05
CA LEU A 232 34.51 -13.98 -0.42
C LEU A 232 34.91 -12.65 0.23
N VAL A 233 36.00 -12.67 0.98
CA VAL A 233 36.59 -11.49 1.64
C VAL A 233 38.02 -11.32 1.14
N LYS A 234 38.38 -10.11 0.75
CA LYS A 234 39.73 -9.68 0.41
C LYS A 234 40.16 -8.61 1.40
N LEU A 235 41.30 -8.84 2.05
CA LEU A 235 41.93 -7.89 2.96
C LEU A 235 43.29 -7.48 2.39
N TYR A 236 43.51 -6.19 2.20
CA TYR A 236 44.79 -5.64 1.77
C TYR A 236 45.18 -4.43 2.61
N VAL A 237 46.49 -4.28 2.79
CA VAL A 237 47.09 -3.28 3.66
C VAL A 237 48.20 -2.59 2.87
N ASP A 238 47.99 -1.31 2.58
CA ASP A 238 48.87 -0.51 1.73
C ASP A 238 49.69 0.49 2.54
N ARG A 239 50.92 0.72 2.08
CA ARG A 239 51.84 1.77 2.54
C ARG A 239 52.34 2.56 1.33
N GLU A 240 52.78 3.80 1.51
CA GLU A 240 53.15 4.70 0.41
C GLU A 240 54.18 4.10 -0.58
N GLU A 241 55.04 3.21 -0.08
CA GLU A 241 56.10 2.55 -0.83
C GLU A 241 55.73 1.14 -1.31
N MET A 242 54.59 0.60 -0.87
CA MET A 242 54.20 -0.79 -1.09
C MET A 242 52.67 -0.94 -1.16
N GLN A 243 52.17 -1.36 -2.33
CA GLN A 243 50.80 -1.83 -2.45
C GLN A 243 50.71 -3.27 -1.91
N GLY A 244 49.79 -3.51 -0.99
CA GLY A 244 49.64 -4.79 -0.30
C GLY A 244 48.97 -5.84 -1.19
N GLU A 245 49.62 -7.00 -1.34
CA GLU A 245 49.01 -8.16 -1.99
C GLU A 245 47.82 -8.69 -1.17
N PRO A 246 46.62 -8.87 -1.74
CA PRO A 246 45.44 -9.25 -0.99
C PRO A 246 45.60 -10.61 -0.30
N VAL A 247 44.99 -10.74 0.87
CA VAL A 247 44.66 -12.02 1.49
C VAL A 247 43.20 -12.29 1.17
N GLU A 248 42.95 -13.35 0.39
CA GLU A 248 41.60 -13.74 -0.03
C GLU A 248 41.17 -14.98 0.73
N GLU A 249 40.01 -14.92 1.39
CA GLU A 249 39.40 -16.04 2.09
C GLU A 249 37.89 -16.13 1.83
N VAL A 250 37.35 -17.36 1.89
CA VAL A 250 35.92 -17.62 1.79
C VAL A 250 35.39 -17.96 3.19
N LEU A 251 34.46 -17.16 3.69
CA LEU A 251 33.84 -17.34 5.00
C LEU A 251 33.13 -18.71 5.10
N PRO A 252 33.27 -19.43 6.23
CA PRO A 252 32.67 -20.74 6.43
C PRO A 252 31.16 -20.65 6.68
N GLY A 253 30.47 -21.79 6.54
CA GLY A 253 29.05 -21.90 6.83
C GLY A 253 28.14 -21.55 5.65
N LYS A 254 26.85 -21.46 5.95
CA LYS A 254 25.80 -21.32 4.93
C LYS A 254 25.37 -19.89 4.64
N TYR A 255 25.60 -18.96 5.55
CA TYR A 255 25.13 -17.58 5.44
C TYR A 255 26.08 -16.76 4.59
N SER A 256 25.53 -15.81 3.84
CA SER A 256 26.30 -14.92 2.96
C SER A 256 25.84 -13.47 3.00
N VAL A 257 24.75 -13.21 3.71
CA VAL A 257 24.21 -11.86 3.91
C VAL A 257 24.82 -11.29 5.18
N PHE A 258 25.22 -10.03 5.12
CA PHE A 258 25.60 -9.25 6.28
C PHE A 258 24.37 -8.49 6.78
N ASN A 259 23.64 -9.07 7.72
CA ASN A 259 22.35 -8.56 8.15
C ASN A 259 22.52 -7.31 9.04
N LEU A 260 22.31 -6.14 8.44
CA LEU A 260 22.41 -4.85 9.08
C LEU A 260 21.07 -4.11 9.05
N ASP A 261 20.72 -3.46 10.16
CA ASP A 261 19.52 -2.63 10.30
C ASP A 261 19.94 -1.22 10.72
N PRO A 262 19.52 -0.15 10.01
CA PRO A 262 19.92 1.23 10.32
C PRO A 262 19.58 1.70 11.75
N LYS A 263 18.60 1.09 12.42
CA LYS A 263 18.18 1.44 13.78
C LYS A 263 18.84 0.58 14.85
N VAL A 264 19.17 -0.67 14.53
CA VAL A 264 19.72 -1.64 15.50
C VAL A 264 21.24 -1.75 15.42
N SER A 265 21.79 -1.83 14.20
CA SER A 265 23.23 -2.01 13.96
C SER A 265 24.01 -0.74 14.26
N LYS A 266 25.30 -0.90 14.56
CA LYS A 266 26.19 0.14 15.04
C LYS A 266 27.49 0.15 14.25
N ILE A 267 28.05 1.34 14.07
CA ILE A 267 29.40 1.55 13.57
C ILE A 267 30.18 2.32 14.64
N TYR A 268 31.14 1.65 15.26
CA TYR A 268 32.02 2.20 16.28
C TYR A 268 33.45 2.29 15.75
N VAL A 269 34.07 3.46 15.89
CA VAL A 269 35.44 3.71 15.46
C VAL A 269 36.32 3.95 16.69
N GLY A 270 37.44 3.23 16.77
CA GLY A 270 38.49 3.38 17.78
C GLY A 270 38.17 2.89 19.20
N GLY A 271 36.94 2.43 19.46
CA GLY A 271 36.57 1.81 20.73
C GLY A 271 35.10 1.43 20.78
N ILE A 272 34.70 0.66 21.79
CA ILE A 272 33.30 0.27 22.02
C ILE A 272 32.81 0.90 23.34
N PRO A 273 31.62 1.52 23.39
CA PRO A 273 31.13 2.18 24.60
C PRO A 273 30.94 1.19 25.76
N ALA A 274 31.27 1.63 26.98
CA ALA A 274 31.09 0.83 28.19
C ALA A 274 29.63 0.39 28.36
N GLY A 275 29.41 -0.92 28.56
CA GLY A 275 28.08 -1.52 28.68
C GLY A 275 27.54 -2.14 27.39
N THR A 276 28.17 -1.89 26.24
CA THR A 276 27.82 -2.57 24.99
C THR A 276 28.42 -3.98 24.98
N GLN A 277 27.57 -4.99 24.81
CA GLN A 277 28.04 -6.38 24.68
C GLN A 277 28.30 -6.69 23.21
N VAL A 278 29.53 -7.12 22.92
CA VAL A 278 29.95 -7.60 21.60
C VAL A 278 30.48 -9.03 21.69
N ASN A 279 30.67 -9.68 20.54
CA ASN A 279 31.16 -11.05 20.48
C ASN A 279 32.55 -11.17 21.12
N ARG A 280 32.79 -12.26 21.88
CA ARG A 280 34.06 -12.53 22.58
C ARG A 280 35.25 -12.78 21.66
N ALA A 281 35.02 -13.00 20.36
CA ALA A 281 36.09 -13.13 19.37
C ALA A 281 36.81 -11.80 19.07
N ILE A 282 36.20 -10.67 19.45
CA ILE A 282 36.82 -9.35 19.45
C ILE A 282 37.72 -9.26 20.68
N LEU A 283 39.02 -9.08 20.45
CA LEU A 283 40.07 -9.14 21.48
C LEU A 283 40.33 -7.78 22.13
N SER A 284 40.12 -6.70 21.38
CA SER A 284 40.35 -5.32 21.81
C SER A 284 39.05 -4.52 21.78
N THR A 285 38.88 -3.61 22.74
CA THR A 285 37.70 -2.72 22.80
C THR A 285 38.06 -1.24 22.74
N SER A 286 39.33 -0.94 22.51
CA SER A 286 39.87 0.42 22.45
C SER A 286 41.09 0.49 21.53
N PHE A 287 41.43 1.70 21.11
CA PHE A 287 42.56 1.96 20.24
C PHE A 287 43.33 3.21 20.69
N TYR A 288 44.64 3.16 20.50
CA TYR A 288 45.54 4.28 20.68
C TYR A 288 46.24 4.57 19.36
N GLY A 289 46.06 5.78 18.83
CA GLY A 289 46.62 6.14 17.53
C GLY A 289 45.79 7.20 16.84
N LYS A 290 45.91 7.28 15.52
CA LYS A 290 45.17 8.24 14.69
C LYS A 290 44.46 7.50 13.57
N MET A 291 43.26 7.96 13.20
CA MET A 291 42.55 7.47 12.03
C MET A 291 41.98 8.61 11.20
N GLU A 292 41.90 8.39 9.89
CA GLU A 292 41.41 9.36 8.89
C GLU A 292 40.67 8.62 7.76
N ASP A 293 39.79 9.34 7.06
CA ASP A 293 39.15 8.95 5.79
C ASP A 293 38.54 7.54 5.80
N LEU A 294 37.63 7.31 6.74
CA LEU A 294 36.78 6.11 6.77
C LEU A 294 35.78 6.18 5.62
N ARG A 295 35.72 5.14 4.79
CA ARG A 295 34.79 5.03 3.66
C ARG A 295 34.06 3.70 3.65
N LEU A 296 32.79 3.73 3.28
CA LEU A 296 31.94 2.56 3.03
C LEU A 296 31.37 2.65 1.62
N ASN A 297 31.62 1.63 0.80
CA ASN A 297 31.22 1.57 -0.61
C ASN A 297 31.62 2.82 -1.40
N ASP A 298 32.86 3.28 -1.20
CA ASP A 298 33.46 4.51 -1.75
C ASP A 298 32.83 5.83 -1.26
N GLN A 299 31.80 5.79 -0.41
CA GLN A 299 31.20 6.96 0.23
C GLN A 299 31.88 7.29 1.56
N PRO A 300 32.22 8.57 1.84
CA PRO A 300 32.89 8.96 3.06
C PRO A 300 31.97 8.89 4.29
N ILE A 301 32.46 8.29 5.37
CA ILE A 301 31.82 8.31 6.69
C ILE A 301 32.61 9.27 7.58
N GLY A 302 32.00 10.42 7.90
CA GLY A 302 32.63 11.46 8.69
C GLY A 302 32.93 11.02 10.11
N LEU A 303 34.22 10.98 10.47
CA LEU A 303 34.64 10.79 11.86
C LEU A 303 34.26 11.98 12.76
N TRP A 304 33.83 13.09 12.18
CA TRP A 304 33.28 14.28 12.85
C TRP A 304 31.75 14.40 12.75
N ASN A 305 31.10 13.47 12.03
CA ASN A 305 29.65 13.35 11.91
C ASN A 305 29.14 12.23 12.84
N PHE A 306 29.44 12.37 14.13
CA PHE A 306 29.13 11.38 15.15
C PHE A 306 27.90 11.75 15.97
N LYS A 307 27.31 10.75 16.63
CA LYS A 307 26.20 10.96 17.56
C LYS A 307 26.71 11.66 18.82
N MET A 308 26.05 12.75 19.22
CA MET A 308 26.38 13.54 20.42
C MET A 308 26.58 12.66 21.66
N ASP A 309 25.66 11.72 21.91
CA ASP A 309 25.71 10.81 23.07
C ASP A 309 26.62 9.59 22.84
N GLY A 310 27.05 9.37 21.60
CA GLY A 310 27.85 8.23 21.15
C GLY A 310 29.36 8.46 21.18
N THR A 311 29.81 9.60 21.70
CA THR A 311 31.24 9.85 21.94
C THR A 311 31.52 10.24 23.39
N ASN A 312 32.63 9.74 23.91
CA ASN A 312 33.24 10.14 25.18
C ASN A 312 34.49 11.02 24.95
N ASN A 313 34.68 11.53 23.72
CA ASN A 313 35.76 12.43 23.35
C ASN A 313 35.51 13.86 23.87
N ASN A 314 35.59 14.03 25.19
CA ASN A 314 35.32 15.30 25.88
C ASN A 314 36.33 16.43 25.55
N GLN A 315 37.35 16.18 24.70
CA GLN A 315 38.40 17.15 24.33
C GLN A 315 38.62 17.31 22.82
N GLN A 316 37.79 16.71 21.95
CA GLN A 316 37.80 16.87 20.48
C GLN A 316 39.19 17.14 19.86
N ARG A 317 40.16 16.25 20.10
CA ARG A 317 41.52 16.44 19.57
C ARG A 317 41.60 15.93 18.13
N GLY A 318 41.55 16.85 17.18
CA GLY A 318 41.89 16.54 15.79
C GLY A 318 43.35 16.10 15.66
N ALA A 319 43.58 15.14 14.79
CA ALA A 319 44.91 14.86 14.27
C ALA A 319 45.21 15.82 13.11
N LEU A 320 46.48 16.16 12.90
CA LEU A 320 46.90 16.75 11.64
C LEU A 320 46.57 15.77 10.51
N GLU A 321 46.16 16.30 9.36
CA GLU A 321 46.01 15.53 8.14
C GLU A 321 47.30 14.76 7.87
N ARG A 322 47.15 13.51 7.44
CA ARG A 322 48.26 12.63 7.10
C ARG A 322 49.25 13.29 6.15
N ASP A 323 50.53 13.07 6.42
CA ASP A 323 51.66 13.54 5.61
C ASP A 323 52.12 12.51 4.57
N ARG A 324 51.51 11.33 4.58
CA ARG A 324 51.83 10.15 3.76
C ARG A 324 50.58 9.64 3.07
N LEU A 325 50.77 8.90 1.98
CA LEU A 325 49.71 8.38 1.10
C LEU A 325 48.87 9.50 0.45
N VAL A 326 49.33 10.76 0.48
CA VAL A 326 48.55 11.94 0.07
C VAL A 326 48.33 11.90 -1.44
N ASP A 327 47.11 12.15 -1.89
CA ASP A 327 46.80 12.21 -3.31
C ASP A 327 47.50 13.42 -3.94
N LEU A 328 48.63 13.20 -4.62
CA LEU A 328 49.44 14.27 -5.24
C LEU A 328 48.70 15.01 -6.37
N ALA A 329 47.71 14.34 -6.98
CA ALA A 329 46.77 14.91 -7.93
C ALA A 329 45.36 14.41 -7.57
N PRO A 330 44.66 15.08 -6.63
CA PRO A 330 43.32 14.66 -6.26
C PRO A 330 42.39 14.78 -7.47
N PRO A 331 41.41 13.87 -7.61
CA PRO A 331 40.48 13.93 -8.72
C PRO A 331 39.67 15.24 -8.67
N THR A 332 39.60 15.91 -9.82
CA THR A 332 38.83 17.15 -10.01
C THR A 332 37.37 16.87 -10.34
N GLY A 333 37.10 15.70 -10.93
CA GLY A 333 35.76 15.22 -11.25
C GLY A 333 35.07 14.55 -10.07
N LEU A 334 33.77 14.35 -10.25
CA LEU A 334 32.93 13.62 -9.30
C LEU A 334 32.18 12.50 -10.03
N ARG A 335 31.95 11.42 -9.30
CA ARG A 335 30.97 10.39 -9.62
C ARG A 335 29.68 10.72 -8.90
N PHE A 336 28.57 10.66 -9.63
CA PHE A 336 27.21 10.85 -9.17
C PHE A 336 26.50 9.49 -9.15
N ASP A 337 25.75 9.20 -8.08
CA ASP A 337 25.05 7.93 -7.90
C ASP A 337 23.57 7.96 -8.35
N GLY A 338 23.12 9.04 -9.02
CA GLY A 338 21.77 9.18 -9.58
C GLY A 338 20.70 9.75 -8.64
N ASN A 339 21.08 10.31 -7.49
CA ASN A 339 20.17 11.02 -6.57
C ASN A 339 20.82 12.31 -6.02
N GLY A 340 21.82 12.83 -6.75
CA GLY A 340 22.78 13.78 -6.21
C GLY A 340 23.23 14.80 -7.23
N TYR A 341 23.74 15.93 -6.74
CA TYR A 341 24.24 17.03 -7.55
C TYR A 341 25.46 17.68 -6.91
N ALA A 342 26.18 18.50 -7.67
CA ALA A 342 27.26 19.36 -7.19
C ALA A 342 27.00 20.82 -7.55
N ALA A 343 26.95 21.70 -6.55
CA ALA A 343 26.66 23.12 -6.69
C ALA A 343 27.95 23.96 -6.69
N MET A 344 28.15 24.72 -7.78
CA MET A 344 29.33 25.54 -8.01
C MET A 344 28.98 27.04 -8.05
N ASP A 345 29.92 27.89 -7.63
CA ASP A 345 29.78 29.34 -7.73
C ASP A 345 29.97 29.83 -9.16
N THR A 346 29.14 30.78 -9.60
CA THR A 346 29.24 31.38 -10.95
C THR A 346 30.18 32.59 -11.02
N ARG A 347 30.68 33.10 -9.88
CA ARG A 347 31.48 34.35 -9.77
C ARG A 347 32.93 34.22 -10.27
N ASN A 348 33.39 33.04 -10.67
CA ASN A 348 34.77 32.79 -11.11
C ASN A 348 35.06 33.24 -12.56
N GLY A 349 34.41 34.31 -13.04
CA GLY A 349 34.67 34.90 -14.36
C GLY A 349 34.01 34.17 -15.54
N TYR A 350 33.10 33.23 -15.28
CA TYR A 350 32.37 32.52 -16.33
C TYR A 350 31.39 33.43 -17.08
N ARG A 351 31.19 33.15 -18.36
CA ARG A 351 30.27 33.88 -19.22
C ARG A 351 28.98 33.09 -19.37
N PHE A 352 27.87 33.69 -18.93
CA PHE A 352 26.52 33.14 -19.13
C PHE A 352 25.57 34.12 -19.84
N LYS A 353 25.78 35.43 -19.67
CA LYS A 353 24.82 36.45 -20.09
C LYS A 353 24.59 36.46 -21.60
N ARG A 354 25.64 36.72 -22.41
CA ARG A 354 25.57 36.79 -23.89
C ARG A 354 26.36 35.71 -24.62
N GLN A 355 27.29 35.09 -23.91
CA GLN A 355 28.11 33.99 -24.38
C GLN A 355 28.05 32.91 -23.30
N PHE A 356 28.21 31.66 -23.71
CA PHE A 356 28.38 30.50 -22.87
C PHE A 356 29.21 29.48 -23.64
N ASP A 357 30.10 28.81 -22.94
CA ASP A 357 30.88 27.69 -23.45
C ASP A 357 31.24 26.78 -22.28
N ILE A 358 30.95 25.49 -22.43
CA ILE A 358 31.40 24.44 -21.53
C ILE A 358 31.85 23.24 -22.37
N GLN A 359 32.97 22.67 -21.96
CA GLN A 359 33.43 21.36 -22.39
C GLN A 359 33.63 20.48 -21.16
N MET A 360 33.28 19.21 -21.25
CA MET A 360 33.42 18.25 -20.17
C MET A 360 33.51 16.83 -20.71
N ASP A 361 34.12 15.95 -19.92
CA ASP A 361 34.09 14.52 -20.16
C ASP A 361 33.06 13.87 -19.24
N PHE A 362 32.27 12.95 -19.77
CA PHE A 362 31.34 12.16 -18.97
C PHE A 362 31.44 10.66 -19.29
N LYS A 363 31.05 9.83 -18.32
CA LYS A 363 31.05 8.36 -18.44
C LYS A 363 29.84 7.77 -17.72
N THR A 364 28.98 7.05 -18.41
CA THR A 364 27.74 6.52 -17.82
C THR A 364 27.19 5.31 -18.56
N TYR A 365 26.37 4.52 -17.84
CA TYR A 365 25.49 3.48 -18.39
C TYR A 365 24.00 3.85 -18.31
N ALA A 366 23.67 4.99 -17.69
CA ALA A 366 22.31 5.48 -17.58
C ALA A 366 21.89 6.13 -18.90
N GLU A 367 20.63 5.96 -19.28
CA GLU A 367 20.08 6.56 -20.52
C GLU A 367 19.69 8.02 -20.31
N ASP A 368 19.21 8.37 -19.11
CA ASP A 368 18.74 9.71 -18.76
C ASP A 368 19.58 10.30 -17.61
N GLY A 369 19.72 11.63 -17.61
CA GLY A 369 20.26 12.35 -16.46
C GLY A 369 20.80 13.75 -16.77
N ILE A 370 20.69 14.68 -15.81
CA ILE A 370 21.18 16.06 -15.95
C ILE A 370 22.72 16.11 -15.77
N LEU A 371 23.48 16.46 -16.81
CA LEU A 371 24.93 16.67 -16.70
C LEU A 371 25.27 18.05 -16.12
N PHE A 372 24.59 19.09 -16.59
CA PHE A 372 24.80 20.48 -16.18
C PHE A 372 23.50 21.27 -16.28
N ILE A 373 23.19 22.11 -15.30
CA ILE A 373 22.05 23.02 -15.35
C ILE A 373 22.30 24.36 -14.65
N ILE A 374 21.77 25.44 -15.22
CA ILE A 374 21.79 26.78 -14.64
C ILE A 374 20.44 27.49 -14.83
N ASP A 375 19.83 27.92 -13.73
CA ASP A 375 18.51 28.57 -13.68
C ASP A 375 18.63 30.10 -13.74
N GLY A 376 18.45 30.68 -14.93
CA GLY A 376 18.49 32.13 -15.18
C GLY A 376 17.29 32.93 -14.68
N GLY A 377 16.32 32.30 -13.99
CA GLY A 377 15.07 32.90 -13.52
C GLY A 377 13.85 32.47 -14.34
N PRO A 378 12.69 33.16 -14.19
CA PRO A 378 11.45 32.75 -14.85
C PRO A 378 11.61 32.60 -16.37
N ASP A 379 11.31 31.41 -16.90
CA ASP A 379 11.44 31.03 -18.30
C ASP A 379 12.85 31.18 -18.91
N GLN A 380 13.91 31.23 -18.09
CA GLN A 380 15.30 31.35 -18.53
C GLN A 380 16.17 30.27 -17.92
N TYR A 381 16.73 29.38 -18.75
CA TYR A 381 17.61 28.32 -18.27
C TYR A 381 18.54 27.86 -19.37
N MET A 382 19.53 27.05 -18.98
CA MET A 382 20.40 26.33 -19.90
C MET A 382 20.82 25.01 -19.26
N THR A 383 20.72 23.93 -20.02
CA THR A 383 21.00 22.57 -19.55
C THR A 383 21.76 21.77 -20.60
N VAL A 384 22.65 20.89 -20.12
CA VAL A 384 23.16 19.74 -20.86
C VAL A 384 22.66 18.51 -20.13
N ALA A 385 21.93 17.64 -20.80
CA ALA A 385 21.33 16.44 -20.22
C ALA A 385 21.47 15.25 -21.16
N MET A 386 21.19 14.06 -20.65
CA MET A 386 20.95 12.89 -21.46
C MET A 386 19.48 12.48 -21.42
N GLU A 387 18.97 12.01 -22.56
CA GLU A 387 17.63 11.46 -22.69
C GLU A 387 17.65 10.32 -23.71
N GLU A 388 17.16 9.14 -23.33
CA GLU A 388 17.19 7.91 -24.15
C GLU A 388 18.62 7.60 -24.65
N GLY A 389 19.63 7.94 -23.86
CA GLY A 389 21.05 7.77 -24.18
C GLY A 389 21.63 8.83 -25.12
N HIS A 390 20.84 9.76 -25.65
CA HIS A 390 21.30 10.86 -26.49
C HIS A 390 21.70 12.08 -25.65
N VAL A 391 22.70 12.82 -26.09
CA VAL A 391 23.11 14.08 -25.43
C VAL A 391 22.31 15.24 -25.97
N ILE A 392 21.69 16.00 -25.07
CA ILE A 392 20.84 17.14 -25.37
C ILE A 392 21.44 18.40 -24.78
N PHE A 393 21.59 19.43 -25.63
CA PHE A 393 21.85 20.81 -25.20
C PHE A 393 20.60 21.65 -25.43
N GLN A 394 20.03 22.19 -24.35
CA GLN A 394 18.79 22.95 -24.40
C GLN A 394 18.92 24.27 -23.63
N TYR A 395 18.36 25.35 -24.16
CA TYR A 395 18.28 26.63 -23.45
C TYR A 395 17.06 27.46 -23.85
N ASN A 396 16.57 28.25 -22.91
CA ASN A 396 15.55 29.27 -23.12
C ASN A 396 16.05 30.61 -22.61
N LEU A 397 15.96 31.66 -23.43
CA LEU A 397 16.35 33.03 -23.05
C LEU A 397 15.14 33.88 -22.64
N GLY A 398 13.95 33.29 -22.49
CA GLY A 398 12.69 33.96 -22.18
C GLY A 398 11.83 34.28 -23.41
N SER A 399 12.17 33.76 -24.59
CA SER A 399 11.37 33.93 -25.82
C SER A 399 11.19 32.64 -26.63
N GLY A 400 11.47 31.49 -26.02
CA GLY A 400 11.32 30.17 -26.63
C GLY A 400 12.57 29.32 -26.47
N VAL A 401 12.38 28.01 -26.57
CA VAL A 401 13.40 26.98 -26.34
C VAL A 401 14.18 26.71 -27.63
N ALA A 402 15.50 26.53 -27.51
CA ALA A 402 16.32 25.89 -28.54
C ALA A 402 16.82 24.54 -28.00
N THR A 403 16.69 23.49 -28.82
CA THR A 403 17.09 22.11 -28.47
C THR A 403 18.01 21.57 -29.54
N MET A 404 19.12 20.95 -29.13
CA MET A 404 20.05 20.20 -29.98
C MET A 404 20.22 18.81 -29.36
N LYS A 405 19.89 17.75 -30.10
CA LYS A 405 19.98 16.34 -29.67
C LYS A 405 20.94 15.60 -30.59
N SER A 406 21.85 14.79 -30.03
CA SER A 406 22.77 13.95 -30.81
C SER A 406 22.04 12.84 -31.56
N ASP A 407 22.59 12.42 -32.70
CA ASP A 407 22.05 11.29 -33.48
C ASP A 407 22.40 9.94 -32.86
N ASN A 408 23.60 9.82 -32.28
CA ASN A 408 24.06 8.60 -31.60
C ASN A 408 23.79 8.65 -30.08
N THR A 409 23.84 7.48 -29.46
CA THR A 409 23.73 7.29 -28.01
C THR A 409 25.10 7.12 -27.35
N TYR A 410 25.25 7.62 -26.12
CA TYR A 410 26.54 7.73 -25.40
C TYR A 410 26.51 7.16 -23.96
N HIS A 411 25.71 6.11 -23.74
CA HIS A 411 25.54 5.41 -22.45
C HIS A 411 26.26 4.04 -22.41
N ASP A 412 27.37 3.91 -23.14
CA ASP A 412 28.15 2.67 -23.29
C ASP A 412 29.13 2.40 -22.14
N GLY A 413 29.21 3.32 -21.17
CA GLY A 413 30.15 3.24 -20.07
C GLY A 413 31.58 3.51 -20.45
N GLU A 414 31.85 4.20 -21.56
CA GLU A 414 33.15 4.77 -21.92
C GLU A 414 33.17 6.28 -21.70
N TRP A 415 34.37 6.88 -21.75
CA TRP A 415 34.52 8.33 -21.62
C TRP A 415 34.18 9.04 -22.94
N HIS A 416 33.25 10.00 -22.87
CA HIS A 416 32.84 10.83 -24.00
C HIS A 416 33.10 12.31 -23.71
N HIS A 417 33.65 13.01 -24.71
CA HIS A 417 33.90 14.44 -24.65
C HIS A 417 32.75 15.20 -25.32
N VAL A 418 32.13 16.14 -24.59
CA VAL A 418 31.08 17.02 -25.11
C VAL A 418 31.51 18.48 -25.02
N GLU A 419 31.30 19.22 -26.11
CA GLU A 419 31.44 20.68 -26.14
C GLU A 419 30.09 21.30 -26.49
N VAL A 420 29.64 22.26 -25.69
CA VAL A 420 28.50 23.10 -26.04
C VAL A 420 28.86 24.57 -25.94
N ALA A 421 28.33 25.37 -26.86
CA ALA A 421 28.54 26.80 -26.85
C ALA A 421 27.29 27.53 -27.29
N ARG A 422 27.07 28.72 -26.74
CA ARG A 422 26.00 29.62 -27.17
C ARG A 422 26.48 31.04 -27.28
N GLN A 423 26.37 31.63 -28.46
CA GLN A 423 26.60 33.04 -28.73
C GLN A 423 25.27 33.75 -29.05
N GLN A 424 24.84 34.62 -28.13
CA GLN A 424 23.53 35.27 -28.17
C GLN A 424 22.39 34.24 -28.26
N ARG A 425 21.74 34.11 -29.42
CA ARG A 425 20.67 33.14 -29.67
C ARG A 425 21.16 31.85 -30.30
N ASN A 426 22.35 31.83 -30.88
CA ASN A 426 22.87 30.70 -31.64
C ASN A 426 23.61 29.74 -30.70
N GLY A 427 23.21 28.49 -30.69
CA GLY A 427 23.79 27.40 -29.92
C GLY A 427 24.46 26.38 -30.85
N VAL A 428 25.47 25.71 -30.32
CA VAL A 428 26.17 24.60 -30.96
C VAL A 428 26.40 23.50 -29.92
N LEU A 429 26.12 22.26 -30.31
CA LEU A 429 26.50 21.03 -29.61
C LEU A 429 27.50 20.28 -30.50
N LYS A 430 28.64 19.88 -29.92
CA LYS A 430 29.58 18.95 -30.55
C LYS A 430 29.83 17.77 -29.64
N ILE A 431 29.78 16.58 -30.22
CA ILE A 431 30.12 15.33 -29.57
C ILE A 431 30.61 14.35 -30.64
N ALA A 432 31.71 13.65 -30.36
CA ALA A 432 32.40 12.81 -31.35
C ALA A 432 32.65 13.55 -32.69
N SER A 433 32.05 13.08 -33.79
CA SER A 433 32.13 13.72 -35.12
C SER A 433 30.91 14.59 -35.47
N GLU A 434 29.95 14.72 -34.56
CA GLU A 434 28.70 15.45 -34.78
C GLU A 434 28.86 16.93 -34.43
N THR A 435 28.21 17.81 -35.19
CA THR A 435 28.10 19.23 -34.87
C THR A 435 26.70 19.71 -35.25
N ILE A 436 25.92 20.01 -34.22
CA ILE A 436 24.50 20.36 -34.34
C ILE A 436 24.34 21.81 -33.91
N GLN A 437 23.53 22.57 -34.63
CA GLN A 437 23.31 23.99 -34.34
C GLN A 437 21.81 24.29 -34.29
N ALA A 438 21.43 25.15 -33.35
CA ALA A 438 20.07 25.65 -33.24
C ALA A 438 20.07 27.14 -32.82
N GLU A 439 18.97 27.83 -33.07
CA GLU A 439 18.79 29.22 -32.64
C GLU A 439 17.52 29.35 -31.80
N SER A 440 17.60 30.03 -30.64
CA SER A 440 16.43 30.28 -29.81
C SER A 440 15.44 31.24 -30.48
N PRO A 441 14.13 30.94 -30.50
CA PRO A 441 13.11 31.82 -31.06
C PRO A 441 13.03 33.20 -30.41
N GLY A 442 12.41 34.15 -31.11
CA GLY A 442 12.17 35.51 -30.61
C GLY A 442 13.42 36.40 -30.61
N ASN A 443 13.38 37.54 -29.91
CA ASN A 443 14.39 38.61 -30.03
C ASN A 443 15.32 38.73 -28.81
N VAL A 444 15.14 37.91 -27.78
CA VAL A 444 15.97 37.98 -26.56
C VAL A 444 17.32 37.33 -26.85
N LYS A 445 18.41 38.02 -26.53
CA LYS A 445 19.80 37.62 -26.87
C LYS A 445 20.67 37.32 -25.66
N GLN A 446 20.11 37.42 -24.45
CA GLN A 446 20.87 37.33 -23.22
C GLN A 446 19.99 36.92 -22.05
N PHE A 447 20.59 36.30 -21.03
CA PHE A 447 19.93 36.16 -19.73
C PHE A 447 19.71 37.52 -19.05
N SER A 448 18.62 37.61 -18.31
CA SER A 448 18.20 38.79 -17.56
C SER A 448 19.17 39.06 -16.40
N SER A 449 19.50 38.02 -15.64
CA SER A 449 20.50 37.98 -14.58
C SER A 449 21.41 36.75 -14.75
N THR A 450 22.52 36.70 -14.02
CA THR A 450 23.34 35.48 -13.92
C THR A 450 23.12 34.90 -12.53
N PRO A 451 22.71 33.64 -12.41
CA PRO A 451 22.47 32.99 -11.11
C PRO A 451 23.75 32.93 -10.30
N GLU A 452 23.66 32.88 -8.97
CA GLU A 452 24.84 32.76 -8.10
C GLU A 452 25.43 31.33 -8.07
N THR A 453 24.64 30.36 -8.51
CA THR A 453 24.96 28.94 -8.42
C THR A 453 24.63 28.24 -9.74
N MET A 454 25.47 27.29 -10.13
CA MET A 454 25.24 26.34 -11.21
C MET A 454 25.37 24.92 -10.67
N PHE A 455 24.70 23.96 -11.30
CA PHE A 455 24.62 22.59 -10.81
C PHE A 455 25.15 21.60 -11.85
N PHE A 456 25.83 20.56 -11.37
CA PHE A 456 26.33 19.44 -12.15
C PHE A 456 25.76 18.14 -11.62
N GLY A 457 25.48 17.20 -12.51
CA GLY A 457 24.99 15.87 -12.20
C GLY A 457 23.55 15.79 -11.67
N GLY A 458 22.86 16.90 -11.45
CA GLY A 458 21.50 16.91 -10.92
C GLY A 458 21.00 18.32 -10.56
N TYR A 459 19.80 18.41 -9.99
CA TYR A 459 19.20 19.67 -9.55
C TYR A 459 18.64 19.57 -8.10
N PRO A 460 18.72 20.62 -7.28
CA PRO A 460 18.17 20.59 -5.91
C PRO A 460 16.63 20.54 -5.89
N GLY A 461 16.05 19.34 -5.97
CA GLY A 461 14.61 19.10 -6.05
C GLY A 461 14.16 18.96 -7.50
N GLU A 462 12.88 19.26 -7.76
CA GLU A 462 12.34 19.22 -9.12
C GLU A 462 12.41 20.61 -9.76
N HIS A 463 12.54 20.63 -11.09
CA HIS A 463 12.44 21.82 -11.91
C HIS A 463 11.22 21.76 -12.83
N ASP A 464 10.69 22.93 -13.18
CA ASP A 464 9.49 23.05 -14.02
C ASP A 464 9.81 23.22 -15.52
N TYR A 465 11.05 22.94 -15.95
CA TYR A 465 11.43 23.08 -17.36
C TYR A 465 10.88 21.93 -18.21
N ILE A 466 10.15 22.29 -19.27
CA ILE A 466 9.50 21.37 -20.21
C ILE A 466 10.56 20.68 -21.09
N ASP A 467 10.32 19.42 -21.46
CA ASP A 467 11.20 18.59 -22.32
C ASP A 467 12.63 18.44 -21.77
N ILE A 468 12.77 18.40 -20.44
CA ILE A 468 14.01 18.08 -19.74
C ILE A 468 13.70 17.08 -18.62
N THR A 469 14.53 16.06 -18.50
CA THR A 469 14.43 15.06 -17.43
C THR A 469 14.69 15.68 -16.05
N ASN A 470 13.87 15.32 -15.05
CA ASN A 470 14.12 15.59 -13.63
C ASN A 470 15.02 14.50 -12.98
N GLU A 471 15.55 13.57 -13.77
CA GLU A 471 16.44 12.51 -13.29
C GLU A 471 17.86 13.06 -13.06
N ASP A 472 18.39 12.82 -11.87
CA ASP A 472 19.79 13.10 -11.56
C ASP A 472 20.71 12.10 -12.29
N PHE A 473 21.88 12.57 -12.70
CA PHE A 473 22.86 11.79 -13.44
C PHE A 473 23.49 10.69 -12.58
N ASN A 474 23.55 9.47 -13.14
CA ASN A 474 24.31 8.36 -12.57
C ASN A 474 25.53 8.08 -13.46
N GLY A 475 26.70 8.53 -13.05
CA GLY A 475 27.90 8.45 -13.89
C GLY A 475 29.04 9.31 -13.35
N CYS A 476 30.07 9.51 -14.15
CA CYS A 476 31.21 10.36 -13.81
C CYS A 476 31.22 11.61 -14.70
N ILE A 477 31.59 12.76 -14.13
CA ILE A 477 31.84 14.00 -14.86
C ILE A 477 33.21 14.54 -14.44
N ASP A 478 34.10 14.82 -15.41
CA ASP A 478 35.44 15.35 -15.17
C ASP A 478 35.91 16.26 -16.33
N ASN A 479 37.14 16.78 -16.24
CA ASN A 479 37.81 17.59 -17.27
C ASN A 479 36.98 18.81 -17.74
N ILE A 480 36.28 19.44 -16.80
CA ILE A 480 35.36 20.53 -17.08
C ILE A 480 36.14 21.82 -17.32
N VAL A 481 35.87 22.48 -18.45
CA VAL A 481 36.40 23.82 -18.74
C VAL A 481 35.24 24.71 -19.19
N MET A 482 35.10 25.86 -18.53
CA MET A 482 34.06 26.85 -18.82
C MET A 482 34.68 28.22 -19.03
N SER A 483 34.39 28.89 -20.15
CA SER A 483 34.99 30.20 -20.47
C SER A 483 36.52 30.20 -20.38
N SER A 484 37.15 29.09 -20.80
CA SER A 484 38.60 28.84 -20.70
C SER A 484 39.16 28.72 -19.27
N VAL A 485 38.30 28.56 -18.26
CA VAL A 485 38.68 28.34 -16.86
C VAL A 485 38.35 26.88 -16.49
N ALA A 486 39.33 26.16 -15.96
CA ALA A 486 39.11 24.80 -15.46
C ALA A 486 38.22 24.82 -14.21
N VAL A 487 37.21 23.95 -14.18
CA VAL A 487 36.26 23.82 -13.09
C VAL A 487 36.59 22.54 -12.32
N ASP A 488 36.78 22.70 -11.01
CA ASP A 488 37.11 21.61 -10.09
C ASP A 488 35.89 21.31 -9.21
N LEU A 489 35.16 20.24 -9.52
CA LEU A 489 33.93 19.86 -8.80
C LEU A 489 34.20 19.47 -7.35
N SER A 490 35.43 19.04 -7.02
CA SER A 490 35.82 18.76 -5.64
C SER A 490 35.78 20.02 -4.75
N LYS A 491 35.78 21.22 -5.34
CA LYS A 491 35.65 22.52 -4.68
C LYS A 491 34.22 23.07 -4.68
N SER A 492 33.22 22.20 -4.93
CA SER A 492 31.82 22.57 -4.83
C SER A 492 31.45 23.12 -3.46
N LYS A 493 30.54 24.10 -3.44
CA LYS A 493 29.99 24.64 -2.18
C LYS A 493 29.19 23.57 -1.43
N GLU A 494 28.59 22.68 -2.20
CA GLU A 494 27.68 21.64 -1.77
C GLU A 494 27.71 20.53 -2.81
N SER A 495 27.80 19.27 -2.36
CA SER A 495 27.48 18.13 -3.20
C SER A 495 26.83 17.03 -2.35
N ILE A 496 25.87 16.34 -2.94
CA ILE A 496 25.06 15.29 -2.30
C ILE A 496 25.21 14.01 -3.13
N ASP A 497 25.37 12.86 -2.48
CA ASP A 497 25.48 11.53 -3.11
C ASP A 497 26.52 11.47 -4.24
N THR A 498 27.69 12.08 -3.97
CA THR A 498 28.83 12.13 -4.89
C THR A 498 30.09 11.50 -4.29
N ALA A 499 30.86 10.78 -5.10
CA ALA A 499 32.20 10.30 -4.74
C ALA A 499 33.30 11.00 -5.57
N PRO A 500 34.51 11.23 -5.02
CA PRO A 500 35.61 11.83 -5.78
C PRO A 500 36.10 10.97 -6.94
N GLY A 501 36.32 11.58 -8.10
CA GLY A 501 36.85 10.94 -9.31
C GLY A 501 35.86 10.01 -9.99
N CYS A 502 36.37 8.96 -10.64
CA CYS A 502 35.55 7.94 -11.27
C CYS A 502 36.01 6.54 -10.84
N PRO A 503 35.74 6.14 -9.57
CA PRO A 503 36.10 4.81 -9.11
C PRO A 503 35.46 3.74 -10.00
N ILE A 504 36.21 2.68 -10.29
CA ILE A 504 35.72 1.54 -11.08
C ILE A 504 34.60 0.89 -10.27
N LYS A 505 33.36 1.14 -10.69
CA LYS A 505 32.19 0.48 -10.12
C LYS A 505 31.89 -0.74 -10.96
N VAL A 506 31.89 -1.90 -10.32
CA VAL A 506 31.28 -3.10 -10.90
C VAL A 506 29.80 -2.82 -11.02
N ALA A 507 29.23 -2.95 -12.22
CA ALA A 507 27.79 -2.77 -12.39
C ALA A 507 27.07 -3.99 -11.81
N SER A 508 26.91 -4.02 -10.49
CA SER A 508 26.36 -5.15 -9.75
C SER A 508 24.83 -5.17 -9.73
N LEU A 509 24.17 -4.14 -10.28
CA LEU A 509 22.71 -4.01 -10.32
C LEU A 509 22.23 -3.91 -11.77
N VAL A 510 21.20 -4.69 -12.11
CA VAL A 510 20.44 -4.61 -13.35
C VAL A 510 18.94 -4.64 -13.06
N SER A 511 18.14 -3.96 -13.87
CA SER A 511 16.68 -4.00 -13.83
C SER A 511 16.06 -4.25 -15.20
N PHE A 512 14.88 -4.85 -15.21
CA PHE A 512 14.10 -5.19 -16.39
C PHE A 512 12.72 -4.57 -16.28
N ASP A 513 12.34 -3.76 -17.27
CA ASP A 513 11.08 -3.02 -17.29
C ASP A 513 9.94 -3.85 -17.90
N LYS A 514 8.70 -3.59 -17.49
CA LYS A 514 7.51 -4.32 -17.95
C LYS A 514 7.12 -4.01 -19.40
N SER A 515 7.55 -2.86 -19.93
CA SER A 515 7.24 -2.41 -21.29
C SER A 515 7.82 -3.31 -22.38
N ALA A 516 8.95 -3.99 -22.10
CA ALA A 516 9.56 -4.90 -23.06
C ALA A 516 10.34 -6.05 -22.38
N PRO A 517 10.25 -7.30 -22.89
CA PRO A 517 11.01 -8.41 -22.37
C PRO A 517 12.52 -8.15 -22.50
N GLY A 518 13.27 -8.33 -21.41
CA GLY A 518 14.72 -8.11 -21.37
C GLY A 518 15.50 -9.29 -20.83
N TYR A 519 16.81 -9.31 -21.10
CA TYR A 519 17.75 -10.29 -20.55
C TYR A 519 19.19 -9.76 -20.52
N VAL A 520 20.03 -10.39 -19.70
CA VAL A 520 21.49 -10.24 -19.71
C VAL A 520 22.15 -11.60 -19.88
N LYS A 521 23.15 -11.69 -20.76
CA LYS A 521 23.94 -12.90 -21.01
C LYS A 521 25.35 -12.82 -20.40
N TYR A 522 25.74 -13.89 -19.71
CA TYR A 522 27.06 -14.06 -19.09
C TYR A 522 27.65 -15.45 -19.38
N ASP A 523 28.97 -15.60 -19.19
CA ASP A 523 29.65 -16.89 -19.28
C ASP A 523 29.38 -17.78 -18.07
N SER A 524 29.36 -19.10 -18.29
CA SER A 524 29.36 -20.06 -17.20
C SER A 524 30.66 -19.98 -16.39
N PRO A 525 30.60 -20.07 -15.05
CA PRO A 525 31.79 -20.19 -14.24
C PRO A 525 32.44 -21.57 -14.38
N ASP A 526 33.74 -21.66 -14.15
CA ASP A 526 34.44 -22.94 -14.02
C ASP A 526 33.94 -23.72 -12.79
N GLY A 527 33.84 -25.05 -12.89
CA GLY A 527 33.53 -25.94 -11.78
C GLY A 527 32.50 -27.02 -12.09
N ASN A 528 32.34 -27.98 -11.16
CA ASN A 528 31.26 -28.97 -11.21
C ASN A 528 30.06 -28.42 -10.43
N GLY A 529 29.00 -28.05 -11.14
CA GLY A 529 27.82 -27.42 -10.55
C GLY A 529 27.87 -25.89 -10.53
N LEU A 530 26.86 -25.29 -9.91
CA LEU A 530 26.68 -23.85 -9.87
C LEU A 530 26.12 -23.41 -8.51
N GLN A 531 26.82 -22.48 -7.85
CA GLN A 531 26.29 -21.69 -6.75
C GLN A 531 26.09 -20.26 -7.23
N LEU A 532 24.84 -19.81 -7.17
CA LEU A 532 24.44 -18.45 -7.46
C LEU A 532 24.02 -17.77 -6.16
N VAL A 533 24.59 -16.61 -5.87
CA VAL A 533 24.14 -15.72 -4.79
C VAL A 533 23.77 -14.39 -5.41
N PHE A 534 22.57 -13.88 -5.16
CA PHE A 534 22.12 -12.59 -5.66
C PHE A 534 21.01 -12.05 -4.78
N LYS A 535 20.70 -10.75 -4.90
CA LYS A 535 19.48 -10.19 -4.35
C LYS A 535 18.53 -9.79 -5.47
N PHE A 536 17.23 -9.87 -5.24
CA PHE A 536 16.23 -9.39 -6.19
C PHE A 536 15.10 -8.63 -5.50
N LYS A 537 14.39 -7.84 -6.29
CA LYS A 537 13.23 -7.04 -5.87
C LYS A 537 12.24 -7.05 -7.03
N THR A 538 10.97 -7.35 -6.79
CA THR A 538 9.91 -7.34 -7.82
C THR A 538 8.53 -7.18 -7.20
N GLU A 539 7.56 -6.77 -8.02
CA GLU A 539 6.12 -6.77 -7.73
C GLU A 539 5.37 -7.86 -8.51
N GLU A 540 5.99 -8.40 -9.55
CA GLU A 540 5.36 -9.38 -10.41
C GLU A 540 5.34 -10.76 -9.74
N PRO A 541 4.23 -11.50 -9.82
CA PRO A 541 4.11 -12.82 -9.22
C PRO A 541 4.83 -13.91 -10.03
N ASP A 542 5.12 -13.66 -11.31
CA ASP A 542 5.68 -14.65 -12.23
C ASP A 542 6.85 -14.05 -13.03
N GLY A 543 7.96 -14.78 -13.18
CA GLY A 543 9.09 -14.35 -14.01
C GLY A 543 10.32 -15.26 -13.96
N LEU A 544 10.95 -15.50 -15.10
CA LEU A 544 12.21 -16.24 -15.19
C LEU A 544 13.39 -15.38 -14.72
N ILE A 545 13.88 -15.64 -13.51
CA ILE A 545 14.98 -14.86 -12.91
C ILE A 545 16.33 -15.27 -13.51
N LEU A 546 16.58 -16.58 -13.59
CA LEU A 546 17.85 -17.14 -14.05
C LEU A 546 17.64 -18.41 -14.86
N TYR A 547 18.44 -18.58 -15.92
CA TYR A 547 18.56 -19.81 -16.67
C TYR A 547 20.01 -20.10 -17.08
N THR A 548 20.47 -21.33 -16.92
CA THR A 548 21.71 -21.82 -17.55
C THR A 548 21.59 -23.28 -17.97
N SER A 549 22.40 -23.69 -18.94
CA SER A 549 22.42 -25.06 -19.44
C SER A 549 23.80 -25.49 -19.92
N THR A 550 23.97 -26.79 -20.15
CA THR A 550 25.05 -27.30 -21.00
C THR A 550 24.83 -26.89 -22.45
N ARG A 551 25.88 -26.89 -23.28
CA ARG A 551 25.78 -26.52 -24.71
C ARG A 551 24.82 -27.39 -25.51
N ASN A 552 24.67 -28.65 -25.12
CA ASN A 552 23.70 -29.59 -25.70
C ASN A 552 22.32 -29.53 -25.03
N GLN A 553 22.13 -28.66 -24.04
CA GLN A 553 20.90 -28.46 -23.25
C GLN A 553 20.36 -29.72 -22.53
N ASN A 554 21.14 -30.79 -22.44
CA ASN A 554 20.74 -32.02 -21.73
C ASN A 554 20.69 -31.84 -20.20
N SER A 555 21.39 -30.83 -19.68
CA SER A 555 21.35 -30.45 -18.27
C SER A 555 21.16 -28.95 -18.16
N TYR A 556 20.29 -28.53 -17.25
CA TYR A 556 19.98 -27.12 -17.02
C TYR A 556 19.77 -26.85 -15.53
N LEU A 557 19.91 -25.58 -15.15
CA LEU A 557 19.48 -25.04 -13.87
C LEU A 557 18.70 -23.75 -14.15
N SER A 558 17.54 -23.62 -13.55
CA SER A 558 16.71 -22.42 -13.67
C SER A 558 16.07 -22.04 -12.35
N LEU A 559 15.92 -20.73 -12.16
CA LEU A 559 15.22 -20.17 -11.03
C LEU A 559 14.14 -19.23 -11.57
N SER A 560 12.90 -19.52 -11.20
CA SER A 560 11.73 -18.76 -11.61
C SER A 560 10.95 -18.32 -10.39
N LEU A 561 10.29 -17.18 -10.49
CA LEU A 561 9.15 -16.85 -9.66
C LEU A 561 7.89 -17.38 -10.36
N ALA A 562 7.04 -18.11 -9.64
CA ALA A 562 5.74 -18.55 -10.13
C ALA A 562 4.72 -18.53 -8.98
N GLU A 563 3.58 -17.90 -9.19
CA GLU A 563 2.59 -17.61 -8.13
C GLU A 563 3.22 -16.97 -6.88
N SER A 564 4.15 -16.04 -7.08
CA SER A 564 4.96 -15.36 -6.05
C SER A 564 5.94 -16.24 -5.26
N ALA A 565 6.01 -17.55 -5.55
CA ALA A 565 6.94 -18.48 -4.90
C ALA A 565 8.19 -18.69 -5.76
N LEU A 566 9.35 -18.92 -5.13
CA LEU A 566 10.58 -19.24 -5.84
C LEU A 566 10.62 -20.74 -6.15
N ILE A 567 10.91 -21.07 -7.41
CA ILE A 567 11.00 -22.44 -7.92
C ILE A 567 12.34 -22.62 -8.62
N LEU A 568 13.17 -23.48 -8.05
CA LEU A 568 14.48 -23.89 -8.57
C LEU A 568 14.33 -25.26 -9.27
N ARG A 569 14.58 -25.32 -10.57
CA ARG A 569 14.54 -26.56 -11.36
C ARG A 569 15.91 -26.92 -11.90
N ALA A 570 16.24 -28.20 -11.87
CA ALA A 570 17.45 -28.73 -12.47
C ALA A 570 17.13 -29.98 -13.29
N ALA A 571 17.65 -30.07 -14.51
CA ALA A 571 17.73 -31.33 -15.22
C ALA A 571 19.13 -31.92 -15.04
N PRO A 572 19.24 -33.21 -14.67
CA PRO A 572 18.14 -34.18 -14.51
C PRO A 572 17.26 -34.00 -13.24
N GLY A 573 15.93 -33.98 -13.46
CA GLY A 573 14.82 -34.37 -12.55
C GLY A 573 14.56 -33.61 -11.23
N GLY A 574 15.34 -32.62 -10.84
CA GLY A 574 15.19 -31.92 -9.56
C GLY A 574 14.26 -30.71 -9.65
N GLU A 575 13.31 -30.59 -8.72
CA GLU A 575 12.55 -29.36 -8.47
C GLU A 575 12.54 -29.07 -6.97
N LEU A 576 12.70 -27.80 -6.62
CA LEU A 576 12.63 -27.30 -5.25
C LEU A 576 11.80 -26.01 -5.25
N THR A 577 10.73 -25.99 -4.46
CA THR A 577 9.84 -24.82 -4.31
C THR A 577 9.82 -24.33 -2.86
N THR A 578 9.74 -23.03 -2.66
CA THR A 578 9.55 -22.40 -1.34
C THR A 578 8.14 -22.65 -0.77
N GLY A 579 7.20 -23.09 -1.62
CA GLY A 579 5.80 -23.30 -1.27
C GLY A 579 4.97 -22.01 -1.33
N SER A 580 3.65 -22.16 -1.41
CA SER A 580 2.71 -21.07 -1.74
C SER A 580 2.38 -20.08 -0.61
N TYR A 581 2.96 -20.25 0.58
CA TYR A 581 2.81 -19.29 1.68
C TYR A 581 3.88 -18.21 1.67
N GLU A 582 4.98 -18.48 0.98
CA GLU A 582 6.15 -17.62 0.92
C GLU A 582 6.11 -16.84 -0.38
N LYS A 583 5.76 -15.55 -0.27
CA LYS A 583 5.67 -14.63 -1.40
C LYS A 583 6.90 -13.73 -1.39
N TYR A 584 7.54 -13.59 -2.55
CA TYR A 584 8.77 -12.81 -2.73
C TYR A 584 8.64 -11.68 -3.75
N ASN A 585 7.40 -11.25 -4.03
CA ASN A 585 7.07 -10.09 -4.87
C ASN A 585 6.51 -8.93 -4.03
N ASP A 586 7.05 -8.74 -2.82
CA ASP A 586 6.58 -7.77 -1.82
C ASP A 586 7.17 -6.35 -2.00
N SER A 587 7.77 -6.07 -3.17
CA SER A 587 8.54 -4.84 -3.41
C SER A 587 9.68 -4.61 -2.41
N GLU A 588 10.22 -5.65 -1.78
CA GLU A 588 11.41 -5.57 -0.91
C GLU A 588 12.58 -6.38 -1.48
N TRP A 589 13.79 -6.05 -1.03
CA TRP A 589 14.97 -6.83 -1.42
C TRP A 589 14.96 -8.19 -0.70
N HIS A 590 15.10 -9.25 -1.48
CA HIS A 590 15.32 -10.62 -1.00
C HIS A 590 16.68 -11.13 -1.47
N VAL A 591 17.45 -11.76 -0.58
CA VAL A 591 18.71 -12.42 -0.94
C VAL A 591 18.47 -13.90 -1.15
N VAL A 592 18.90 -14.42 -2.30
CA VAL A 592 18.72 -15.80 -2.70
C VAL A 592 20.07 -16.46 -2.98
N ILE A 593 20.26 -17.63 -2.38
CA ILE A 593 21.36 -18.55 -2.67
C ILE A 593 20.77 -19.78 -3.35
N ALA A 594 20.97 -19.92 -4.66
CA ALA A 594 20.57 -21.11 -5.41
C ALA A 594 21.82 -21.95 -5.68
N THR A 595 21.84 -23.19 -5.17
CA THR A 595 22.99 -24.09 -5.29
C THR A 595 22.59 -25.40 -5.94
N ARG A 596 23.36 -25.80 -6.95
CA ARG A 596 23.39 -27.13 -7.55
C ARG A 596 24.80 -27.68 -7.46
N GLU A 597 25.07 -28.47 -6.43
CA GLU A 597 26.37 -29.12 -6.22
C GLU A 597 26.17 -30.60 -5.87
N HIS A 598 27.10 -31.45 -6.31
CA HIS A 598 27.06 -32.89 -6.04
C HIS A 598 25.66 -33.49 -6.33
N ASN A 599 25.05 -34.13 -5.33
CA ASN A 599 23.73 -34.76 -5.41
C ASN A 599 22.67 -33.92 -4.67
N GLU A 600 22.81 -32.60 -4.62
CA GLU A 600 21.91 -31.72 -3.89
C GLU A 600 21.45 -30.54 -4.77
N LEU A 601 20.21 -30.15 -4.57
CA LEU A 601 19.63 -28.90 -5.04
C LEU A 601 19.17 -28.14 -3.80
N ARG A 602 19.61 -26.89 -3.66
CA ARG A 602 19.40 -26.11 -2.45
C ARG A 602 19.04 -24.67 -2.77
N LEU A 603 18.13 -24.11 -2.00
CA LEU A 603 17.69 -22.73 -2.07
C LEU A 603 17.66 -22.15 -0.65
N ASP A 604 18.47 -21.13 -0.39
CA ASP A 604 18.41 -20.34 0.85
C ASP A 604 17.89 -18.94 0.55
N ILE A 605 16.94 -18.45 1.34
CA ILE A 605 16.34 -17.12 1.18
C ILE A 605 16.41 -16.33 2.49
N ASP A 606 16.89 -15.10 2.40
CA ASP A 606 17.03 -14.11 3.48
C ASP A 606 17.73 -14.64 4.74
N ASP A 607 18.60 -15.65 4.60
CA ASP A 607 19.30 -16.31 5.70
C ASP A 607 18.42 -16.96 6.79
N PHE A 608 17.12 -17.18 6.54
CA PHE A 608 16.25 -17.94 7.45
C PHE A 608 15.66 -19.21 6.87
N LYS A 609 15.30 -19.17 5.58
CA LYS A 609 14.52 -20.22 4.96
C LYS A 609 15.45 -21.00 4.07
N SER A 610 15.64 -22.26 4.41
CA SER A 610 16.56 -23.16 3.71
C SER A 610 15.78 -24.38 3.25
N TYR A 611 15.83 -24.62 1.95
CA TYR A 611 15.18 -25.72 1.29
C TYR A 611 16.26 -26.53 0.59
N ALA A 612 16.27 -27.84 0.76
CA ALA A 612 17.23 -28.71 0.10
C ALA A 612 16.59 -30.06 -0.26
N VAL A 613 16.94 -30.58 -1.42
CA VAL A 613 16.52 -31.90 -1.89
C VAL A 613 17.71 -32.63 -2.50
N LYS A 614 17.80 -33.93 -2.21
CA LYS A 614 18.81 -34.78 -2.86
C LYS A 614 18.36 -35.17 -4.25
N VAL A 615 19.23 -34.97 -5.23
CA VAL A 615 19.04 -35.35 -6.63
C VAL A 615 19.83 -36.64 -6.88
N ALA A 616 19.24 -37.58 -7.63
CA ALA A 616 19.83 -38.90 -7.86
C ALA A 616 21.18 -38.84 -8.59
N GLU A 617 21.37 -37.83 -9.44
CA GLU A 617 22.51 -37.68 -10.33
C GLU A 617 23.43 -36.55 -9.86
N GLN A 618 24.73 -36.67 -10.16
CA GLN A 618 25.74 -35.67 -9.82
C GLN A 618 25.60 -34.42 -10.70
N ALA A 619 25.91 -33.26 -10.13
CA ALA A 619 26.01 -32.00 -10.86
C ALA A 619 27.12 -32.08 -11.92
N VAL A 620 26.80 -31.68 -13.14
CA VAL A 620 27.75 -31.55 -14.25
C VAL A 620 28.27 -30.11 -14.34
N PRO A 621 29.43 -29.87 -14.96
CA PRO A 621 29.82 -28.53 -15.39
C PRO A 621 28.78 -27.95 -16.36
N PHE A 622 28.31 -26.74 -16.09
CA PHE A 622 27.57 -25.95 -17.08
C PHE A 622 28.59 -25.27 -17.99
N ASP A 623 28.53 -25.53 -19.30
CA ASP A 623 29.45 -24.99 -20.31
C ASP A 623 28.74 -24.09 -21.34
N GLY A 624 27.45 -23.84 -21.13
CA GLY A 624 26.61 -22.90 -21.87
C GLY A 624 26.42 -21.56 -21.14
N PRO A 625 25.72 -20.61 -21.76
CA PRO A 625 25.51 -19.27 -21.22
C PRO A 625 24.68 -19.28 -19.93
N VAL A 626 24.90 -18.27 -19.10
CA VAL A 626 24.05 -17.93 -17.95
C VAL A 626 23.24 -16.69 -18.33
N TYR A 627 21.92 -16.79 -18.21
CA TYR A 627 20.99 -15.71 -18.50
C TYR A 627 20.32 -15.21 -17.22
N PHE A 628 20.16 -13.90 -17.12
CA PHE A 628 19.39 -13.21 -16.08
C PHE A 628 18.22 -12.46 -16.71
N GLY A 629 17.05 -12.42 -16.04
CA GLY A 629 15.87 -11.65 -16.47
C GLY A 629 14.98 -12.35 -17.51
N GLY A 630 15.57 -13.15 -18.38
CA GLY A 630 14.86 -13.85 -19.46
C GLY A 630 15.85 -14.56 -20.36
N VAL A 631 15.38 -15.15 -21.46
CA VAL A 631 16.22 -15.73 -22.51
C VAL A 631 15.86 -15.11 -23.87
N PRO A 632 16.80 -15.02 -24.83
CA PRO A 632 16.49 -14.56 -26.18
C PRO A 632 15.43 -15.46 -26.84
N GLU A 633 14.51 -14.89 -27.64
CA GLU A 633 13.46 -15.68 -28.33
C GLU A 633 14.03 -16.80 -29.23
N ILE A 634 15.22 -16.57 -29.80
CA ILE A 634 15.93 -17.57 -30.63
C ILE A 634 16.50 -18.73 -29.80
N TYR A 635 16.60 -18.56 -28.48
CA TYR A 635 17.17 -19.54 -27.56
C TYR A 635 16.06 -20.40 -26.95
N ASN A 636 15.69 -21.46 -27.68
CA ASN A 636 14.67 -22.40 -27.20
C ASN A 636 15.15 -23.13 -25.95
N ILE A 637 14.42 -22.97 -24.85
CA ILE A 637 14.57 -23.78 -23.63
C ILE A 637 13.48 -24.84 -23.60
N ALA A 638 13.76 -25.99 -22.98
CA ALA A 638 12.73 -27.03 -22.82
C ALA A 638 11.56 -26.49 -21.97
N ALA A 639 10.32 -26.81 -22.33
CA ALA A 639 9.14 -26.33 -21.59
C ALA A 639 9.15 -26.72 -20.09
N ALA A 640 9.77 -27.85 -19.74
CA ALA A 640 9.95 -28.27 -18.35
C ALA A 640 11.02 -27.45 -17.60
N ALA A 641 11.83 -26.66 -18.31
CA ALA A 641 12.97 -25.97 -17.75
C ALA A 641 12.64 -24.63 -17.11
N SER A 642 11.44 -24.08 -17.26
CA SER A 642 10.99 -22.90 -16.52
C SER A 642 9.64 -23.18 -15.88
N ALA A 643 9.41 -22.65 -14.67
CA ALA A 643 8.10 -22.75 -14.03
C ALA A 643 7.09 -21.71 -14.54
N THR A 644 7.55 -20.78 -15.38
CA THR A 644 6.78 -19.69 -15.98
C THR A 644 7.19 -19.46 -17.42
N ASP A 645 6.28 -18.97 -18.24
CA ASP A 645 6.54 -18.52 -19.62
C ASP A 645 6.82 -17.00 -19.69
N THR A 646 6.87 -16.31 -18.55
CA THR A 646 7.13 -14.86 -18.48
C THR A 646 8.59 -14.54 -18.20
N ASN A 647 9.09 -13.44 -18.77
CA ASN A 647 10.36 -12.86 -18.35
C ASN A 647 10.22 -12.20 -16.98
N PHE A 648 11.32 -12.13 -16.25
CA PHE A 648 11.37 -11.44 -14.97
C PHE A 648 11.41 -9.93 -15.17
N TYR A 649 10.54 -9.25 -14.44
CA TYR A 649 10.50 -7.80 -14.31
C TYR A 649 10.84 -7.40 -12.89
N GLY A 650 11.65 -6.36 -12.72
CA GLY A 650 12.20 -5.96 -11.43
C GLY A 650 13.72 -5.91 -11.46
N CYS A 651 14.35 -6.02 -10.30
CA CYS A 651 15.76 -5.72 -10.12
C CYS A 651 16.53 -6.93 -9.62
N ILE A 652 17.75 -7.13 -10.14
CA ILE A 652 18.71 -8.16 -9.71
C ILE A 652 20.02 -7.45 -9.34
N GLY A 653 20.50 -7.68 -8.13
CA GLY A 653 21.67 -7.04 -7.56
C GLY A 653 22.70 -8.03 -7.01
N ASP A 654 23.95 -7.62 -7.01
CA ASP A 654 25.11 -8.26 -6.39
C ASP A 654 25.22 -9.77 -6.67
N ALA A 655 24.95 -10.15 -7.92
CA ALA A 655 25.00 -11.53 -8.34
C ALA A 655 26.44 -12.06 -8.33
N THR A 656 26.64 -13.28 -7.84
CA THR A 656 27.91 -14.03 -7.92
C THR A 656 27.67 -15.41 -8.49
N LEU A 657 28.60 -15.87 -9.33
CA LEU A 657 28.62 -17.21 -9.93
C LEU A 657 29.87 -17.94 -9.43
N ASN A 658 29.70 -19.01 -8.64
CA ASN A 658 30.79 -19.74 -7.98
C ASN A 658 31.78 -18.80 -7.27
N SER A 659 31.24 -17.86 -6.47
CA SER A 659 31.99 -16.83 -5.73
C SER A 659 32.70 -15.75 -6.58
N LYS A 660 32.54 -15.74 -7.91
CA LYS A 660 32.99 -14.64 -8.78
C LYS A 660 31.85 -13.64 -8.97
N LEU A 661 32.10 -12.36 -8.66
CA LEU A 661 31.13 -11.28 -8.83
C LEU A 661 30.78 -11.10 -10.32
N VAL A 662 29.48 -11.01 -10.61
CA VAL A 662 28.96 -10.70 -11.94
C VAL A 662 28.98 -9.19 -12.13
N ASN A 663 29.71 -8.75 -13.15
CA ASN A 663 29.67 -7.37 -13.61
C ASN A 663 28.71 -7.27 -14.79
N PHE A 664 27.49 -6.79 -14.58
CA PHE A 664 26.49 -6.72 -15.65
C PHE A 664 26.89 -5.76 -16.78
N ALA A 665 27.84 -4.84 -16.55
CA ALA A 665 28.42 -3.99 -17.59
C ALA A 665 29.37 -4.74 -18.54
N GLN A 666 29.95 -5.87 -18.10
CA GLN A 666 30.78 -6.75 -18.93
C GLN A 666 29.97 -7.90 -19.54
N SER A 667 28.65 -7.73 -19.63
CA SER A 667 27.79 -8.71 -20.28
C SER A 667 28.13 -8.84 -21.76
N GLN A 668 28.01 -10.06 -22.28
CA GLN A 668 28.30 -10.34 -23.70
C GLN A 668 27.18 -9.83 -24.61
N ASP A 669 25.96 -9.81 -24.08
CA ASP A 669 24.75 -9.44 -24.78
C ASP A 669 23.70 -8.99 -23.76
N ARG A 670 22.92 -7.98 -24.12
CA ARG A 670 21.94 -7.32 -23.25
C ARG A 670 20.81 -6.73 -24.09
N LEU A 671 19.57 -7.07 -23.74
CA LEU A 671 18.37 -6.51 -24.37
C LEU A 671 17.44 -5.97 -23.27
N ASN A 672 16.91 -4.75 -23.46
CA ASN A 672 15.92 -4.11 -22.57
C ASN A 672 16.25 -4.25 -21.08
N ALA A 673 17.51 -4.03 -20.72
CA ALA A 673 17.98 -4.14 -19.34
C ALA A 673 18.79 -2.90 -18.96
N HIS A 674 18.40 -2.27 -17.86
CA HIS A 674 18.99 -1.02 -17.40
C HIS A 674 19.94 -1.30 -16.24
N LEU A 675 21.13 -0.70 -16.26
CA LEU A 675 22.14 -0.91 -15.21
C LEU A 675 22.02 0.14 -14.13
N GLN A 676 22.39 -0.23 -12.90
CA GLN A 676 22.54 0.69 -11.75
C GLN A 676 21.27 1.42 -11.28
N LYS A 677 20.12 1.22 -11.93
CA LYS A 677 18.80 1.71 -11.50
C LYS A 677 17.92 0.54 -11.07
N CYS A 678 16.99 0.81 -10.16
CA CYS A 678 15.94 -0.13 -9.77
C CYS A 678 14.61 0.63 -9.61
N PRO A 679 13.94 0.97 -10.73
CA PRO A 679 12.71 1.75 -10.72
C PRO A 679 11.51 0.83 -10.45
N LEU A 680 11.36 0.39 -9.20
CA LEU A 680 10.10 -0.16 -8.69
C LEU A 680 9.47 0.96 -7.87
N GLN A 681 8.36 1.52 -8.36
CA GLN A 681 7.71 2.71 -7.79
C GLN A 681 7.74 2.69 -6.27
N LYS A 682 8.49 3.62 -5.65
CA LYS A 682 8.40 3.84 -4.21
C LYS A 682 7.07 4.55 -3.96
N SER A 683 6.03 3.83 -3.52
CA SER A 683 4.94 4.45 -2.76
C SER A 683 5.47 4.81 -1.37
N SER A 684 6.36 5.79 -1.31
CA SER A 684 6.68 6.44 -0.03
C SER A 684 5.49 7.32 0.31
N SER A 685 4.95 7.13 1.50
CA SER A 685 3.96 7.99 2.14
C SER A 685 4.48 9.43 2.21
N VAL A 686 4.29 10.17 1.12
CA VAL A 686 4.36 11.61 1.03
C VAL A 686 2.90 12.01 0.84
N PHE A 687 2.43 12.94 1.66
CA PHE A 687 1.22 13.68 1.31
C PHE A 687 1.49 14.25 -0.08
N GLU A 688 0.89 13.66 -1.13
CA GLU A 688 0.87 14.30 -2.44
C GLU A 688 0.34 15.70 -2.21
N LYS A 689 1.23 16.69 -2.33
CA LYS A 689 0.80 18.02 -2.71
C LYS A 689 0.02 17.80 -4.00
N PRO A 690 -1.23 18.28 -4.11
CA PRO A 690 -1.84 18.36 -5.42
C PRO A 690 -0.87 19.15 -6.28
N SER A 691 -0.33 18.51 -7.31
CA SER A 691 0.41 19.20 -8.35
C SER A 691 -0.55 20.24 -8.89
N VAL A 692 -0.19 21.51 -8.67
CA VAL A 692 -0.81 22.60 -9.41
C VAL A 692 -0.14 22.52 -10.77
N GLU A 693 -0.59 21.59 -11.61
CA GLU A 693 -0.36 21.72 -13.03
C GLU A 693 -1.11 22.97 -13.49
N GLU A 694 -0.40 24.09 -13.54
CA GLU A 694 -0.71 25.16 -14.46
C GLU A 694 -0.51 24.63 -15.88
N VAL A 695 -1.45 23.80 -16.35
CA VAL A 695 -1.64 23.63 -17.78
C VAL A 695 -2.18 24.94 -18.29
N ARG A 696 -1.25 25.76 -18.77
CA ARG A 696 -1.48 26.86 -19.70
C ARG A 696 -1.98 26.22 -21.00
N ALA A 697 -3.25 25.80 -20.99
CA ALA A 697 -3.93 25.31 -22.16
C ALA A 697 -4.03 26.47 -23.15
N GLU A 698 -3.27 26.35 -24.23
CA GLU A 698 -3.61 27.00 -25.48
C GLU A 698 -5.09 26.79 -25.76
N VAL A 699 -5.72 27.84 -26.29
CA VAL A 699 -7.12 27.85 -26.71
C VAL A 699 -7.31 26.76 -27.76
N SER A 700 -7.66 25.56 -27.30
CA SER A 700 -8.22 24.50 -28.13
C SER A 700 -9.52 24.08 -27.48
N GLN A 701 -10.60 24.62 -28.04
CA GLN A 701 -11.95 24.15 -27.77
C GLN A 701 -11.99 22.64 -28.03
N THR A 702 -12.52 21.88 -27.06
CA THR A 702 -13.28 20.61 -27.15
C THR A 702 -12.98 19.76 -25.89
N PHE A 703 -13.91 19.20 -25.12
CA PHE A 703 -15.33 18.90 -25.29
C PHE A 703 -16.09 19.16 -23.97
N LEU A 704 -17.22 19.86 -24.04
CA LEU A 704 -18.34 19.59 -23.13
C LEU A 704 -18.73 18.14 -23.37
N SER A 705 -18.52 17.24 -22.41
CA SER A 705 -19.24 15.97 -22.45
C SER A 705 -20.73 16.30 -22.21
N ASP A 706 -21.56 16.12 -23.23
CA ASP A 706 -23.02 16.10 -23.07
C ASP A 706 -23.42 14.85 -22.29
N GLY A 707 -23.19 14.83 -20.98
CA GLY A 707 -23.56 13.69 -20.14
C GLY A 707 -22.81 13.59 -18.82
N CYS A 708 -23.30 12.69 -17.96
CA CYS A 708 -22.63 12.30 -16.73
C CYS A 708 -21.34 11.51 -17.02
N ALA A 709 -20.31 11.69 -16.20
CA ALA A 709 -18.97 11.12 -16.42
C ALA A 709 -18.93 9.59 -16.28
N LEU A 710 -19.82 9.02 -15.46
CA LEU A 710 -19.91 7.58 -15.22
C LEU A 710 -21.09 6.95 -15.96
N PRO A 711 -20.94 5.75 -16.54
CA PRO A 711 -22.01 5.08 -17.28
C PRO A 711 -23.14 4.63 -16.35
N VAL A 712 -24.40 4.73 -16.79
CA VAL A 712 -25.59 4.40 -15.98
C VAL A 712 -25.50 3.01 -15.35
N GLU A 713 -25.10 2.01 -16.13
CA GLU A 713 -24.75 0.69 -15.62
C GLU A 713 -23.21 0.57 -15.63
N PRO A 714 -22.58 0.19 -14.51
CA PRO A 714 -21.16 -0.12 -14.47
C PRO A 714 -20.87 -1.32 -15.38
N ALA A 715 -19.63 -1.44 -15.86
CA ALA A 715 -19.23 -2.59 -16.66
C ALA A 715 -19.33 -3.87 -15.81
N GLN A 716 -20.42 -4.62 -15.97
CA GLN A 716 -20.62 -5.86 -15.23
C GLN A 716 -19.95 -7.02 -15.98
N GLU A 717 -18.88 -7.56 -15.42
CA GLU A 717 -18.62 -8.99 -15.53
C GLU A 717 -19.52 -9.70 -14.50
N GLU A 718 -20.78 -9.95 -14.86
CA GLU A 718 -21.58 -10.90 -14.08
C GLU A 718 -20.91 -12.27 -14.18
N VAL A 719 -20.64 -12.87 -13.02
CA VAL A 719 -20.24 -14.27 -12.95
C VAL A 719 -21.45 -15.11 -13.39
N PRO A 720 -21.37 -15.90 -14.48
CA PRO A 720 -22.52 -16.63 -14.98
C PRO A 720 -23.04 -17.63 -13.93
N THR A 721 -24.37 -17.72 -13.83
CA THR A 721 -25.05 -18.71 -12.98
C THR A 721 -24.64 -20.13 -13.41
N THR A 722 -24.06 -20.89 -12.45
CA THR A 722 -23.83 -22.37 -12.36
C THR A 722 -23.39 -23.17 -13.59
N GLU A 723 -23.86 -22.89 -14.80
CA GLU A 723 -23.32 -23.42 -16.06
C GLU A 723 -22.18 -22.52 -16.57
N GLY A 724 -20.94 -22.93 -16.25
CA GLY A 724 -19.73 -22.28 -16.73
C GLY A 724 -18.95 -21.48 -15.69
N PHE A 725 -19.42 -21.39 -14.44
CA PHE A 725 -18.64 -20.80 -13.36
C PHE A 725 -17.43 -21.68 -13.01
N ARG A 726 -16.22 -21.17 -13.26
CA ARG A 726 -14.97 -21.76 -12.78
C ARG A 726 -14.41 -20.90 -11.67
N PHE A 727 -14.53 -21.40 -10.44
CA PHE A 727 -13.84 -20.82 -9.30
C PHE A 727 -12.32 -20.82 -9.57
N ASP A 728 -11.70 -19.62 -9.49
CA ASP A 728 -10.23 -19.39 -9.43
C ASP A 728 -9.43 -19.41 -10.77
N GLU A 729 -10.02 -19.00 -11.90
CA GLU A 729 -9.26 -18.77 -13.18
C GLU A 729 -8.52 -17.41 -13.23
N ASP A 730 -8.74 -16.51 -12.25
CA ASP A 730 -8.20 -15.14 -12.24
C ASP A 730 -7.82 -14.70 -10.81
N TYR A 731 -6.56 -14.94 -10.42
CA TYR A 731 -6.07 -14.88 -9.03
C TYR A 731 -6.05 -13.48 -8.40
N SER A 732 -6.06 -12.43 -9.23
CA SER A 732 -5.78 -11.08 -8.76
C SER A 732 -7.00 -10.42 -8.09
N SER A 733 -8.21 -10.69 -8.57
CA SER A 733 -9.41 -9.95 -8.17
C SER A 733 -10.11 -10.56 -6.95
N GLY A 734 -10.29 -11.89 -6.88
CA GLY A 734 -11.11 -12.55 -5.85
C GLY A 734 -12.63 -12.37 -6.05
N TYR A 735 -13.42 -12.91 -5.12
CA TYR A 735 -14.90 -12.86 -5.17
C TYR A 735 -15.49 -12.10 -3.99
N GLY A 736 -16.49 -11.27 -4.28
CA GLY A 736 -17.21 -10.46 -3.30
C GLY A 736 -18.47 -11.16 -2.80
N PHE A 737 -18.64 -11.12 -1.49
CA PHE A 737 -19.75 -11.69 -0.74
C PHE A 737 -20.48 -10.58 0.04
N GLY A 738 -21.73 -10.83 0.43
CA GLY A 738 -22.55 -9.92 1.23
C GLY A 738 -23.43 -8.98 0.42
N SER A 739 -23.19 -8.85 -0.88
CA SER A 739 -23.98 -8.01 -1.79
C SER A 739 -25.42 -8.51 -1.99
N LYS A 740 -25.66 -9.82 -1.83
CA LYS A 740 -26.98 -10.45 -1.78
C LYS A 740 -27.10 -11.27 -0.49
N ARG A 741 -28.31 -11.33 0.10
CA ARG A 741 -28.55 -12.18 1.28
C ARG A 741 -28.21 -13.64 0.98
N ASN A 742 -27.53 -14.30 1.92
CA ASN A 742 -27.10 -15.70 1.81
C ASN A 742 -26.12 -15.95 0.66
N SER A 743 -25.35 -14.94 0.24
CA SER A 743 -24.29 -15.10 -0.74
C SER A 743 -23.26 -16.11 -0.24
N ARG A 744 -22.93 -17.11 -1.04
CA ARG A 744 -22.04 -18.20 -0.64
C ARG A 744 -21.59 -19.03 -1.83
N ILE A 745 -20.51 -19.77 -1.61
CA ILE A 745 -20.14 -20.92 -2.44
C ILE A 745 -20.35 -22.18 -1.60
N GLN A 746 -20.99 -23.17 -2.21
CA GLN A 746 -21.18 -24.50 -1.63
C GLN A 746 -20.32 -25.49 -2.38
N PHE A 747 -19.30 -26.03 -1.73
CA PHE A 747 -18.45 -27.08 -2.29
C PHE A 747 -19.03 -28.46 -1.96
N ASN A 748 -19.13 -29.31 -2.97
CA ASN A 748 -19.64 -30.68 -2.83
C ASN A 748 -18.57 -31.68 -2.36
N ALA A 749 -17.30 -31.27 -2.33
CA ALA A 749 -16.18 -32.03 -1.77
C ALA A 749 -15.00 -31.10 -1.45
N LEU A 750 -14.11 -31.54 -0.55
CA LEU A 750 -12.82 -30.90 -0.30
C LEU A 750 -11.67 -31.72 -0.93
N PRO A 751 -10.61 -31.07 -1.44
CA PRO A 751 -9.46 -31.74 -2.04
C PRO A 751 -8.57 -32.34 -0.94
N GLY A 752 -8.83 -33.59 -0.56
CA GLY A 752 -8.03 -34.33 0.41
C GLY A 752 -8.73 -34.58 1.75
N SER A 753 -8.00 -35.23 2.66
CA SER A 753 -8.54 -35.64 3.96
C SER A 753 -8.50 -34.49 4.96
N THR A 754 -9.66 -34.15 5.52
CA THR A 754 -9.78 -33.31 6.72
C THR A 754 -9.85 -34.13 8.00
N ARG A 755 -9.73 -35.47 7.90
CA ARG A 755 -10.03 -36.39 9.00
C ARG A 755 -9.02 -36.28 10.14
N ALA A 756 -7.77 -35.93 9.87
CA ALA A 756 -6.69 -35.79 10.85
C ALA A 756 -6.09 -34.37 10.75
N ASP A 757 -4.78 -34.26 10.53
CA ASP A 757 -4.10 -32.98 10.36
C ASP A 757 -4.56 -32.29 9.07
N PHE A 758 -4.85 -31.01 9.17
CA PHE A 758 -5.24 -30.20 8.02
C PHE A 758 -4.76 -28.77 8.18
N LYS A 759 -4.60 -28.11 7.03
CA LYS A 759 -4.26 -26.69 6.92
C LYS A 759 -5.20 -26.02 5.93
N PHE A 760 -6.03 -25.09 6.38
CA PHE A 760 -6.78 -24.23 5.47
C PHE A 760 -6.07 -22.90 5.32
N SER A 761 -6.19 -22.29 4.14
CA SER A 761 -5.75 -20.92 3.92
C SER A 761 -6.65 -20.19 2.94
N PHE A 762 -6.82 -18.89 3.15
CA PHE A 762 -7.56 -17.98 2.28
C PHE A 762 -7.13 -16.54 2.55
N ASP A 763 -7.31 -15.66 1.58
CA ASP A 763 -7.17 -14.22 1.78
C ASP A 763 -8.56 -13.59 1.92
N PHE A 764 -8.68 -12.57 2.78
CA PHE A 764 -9.92 -11.84 3.01
C PHE A 764 -9.67 -10.33 3.09
N LYS A 765 -10.67 -9.54 2.70
CA LYS A 765 -10.69 -8.07 2.82
C LYS A 765 -12.10 -7.62 3.17
N THR A 766 -12.27 -6.87 4.26
CA THR A 766 -13.60 -6.43 4.73
C THR A 766 -13.51 -5.17 5.59
N THR A 767 -14.61 -4.42 5.63
CA THR A 767 -14.88 -3.34 6.60
C THR A 767 -16.09 -3.66 7.49
N ALA A 768 -16.64 -4.87 7.36
CA ALA A 768 -17.70 -5.36 8.23
C ALA A 768 -17.06 -5.98 9.47
N ASP A 769 -17.72 -5.86 10.61
CA ASP A 769 -17.25 -6.37 11.90
C ASP A 769 -17.75 -7.79 12.22
N GLU A 770 -18.67 -8.33 11.41
CA GLU A 770 -19.26 -9.66 11.56
C GLU A 770 -19.42 -10.39 10.21
N GLY A 771 -19.38 -11.73 10.24
CA GLY A 771 -19.67 -12.57 9.07
C GLY A 771 -18.99 -13.93 9.07
N ILE A 772 -19.67 -14.96 8.57
CA ILE A 772 -19.10 -16.31 8.40
C ILE A 772 -18.30 -16.42 7.09
N ILE A 773 -17.00 -16.70 7.20
CA ILE A 773 -16.09 -16.89 6.06
C ILE A 773 -16.10 -18.34 5.57
N PHE A 774 -16.15 -19.31 6.46
CA PHE A 774 -16.16 -20.72 6.09
C PHE A 774 -16.80 -21.58 7.16
N TYR A 775 -17.54 -22.61 6.74
CA TYR A 775 -18.16 -23.57 7.65
C TYR A 775 -18.27 -24.95 7.00
N ALA A 776 -17.71 -25.96 7.67
CA ALA A 776 -17.84 -27.37 7.31
C ALA A 776 -18.28 -28.16 8.53
N SER A 777 -19.19 -29.11 8.37
CA SER A 777 -19.67 -29.93 9.49
C SER A 777 -20.08 -31.34 9.10
N GLY A 778 -20.19 -32.23 10.08
CA GLY A 778 -20.88 -33.51 9.93
C GLY A 778 -22.41 -33.34 9.89
N LYS A 779 -23.15 -34.43 9.64
CA LYS A 779 -24.64 -34.40 9.50
C LYS A 779 -25.38 -33.81 10.69
N THR A 780 -24.83 -33.95 11.90
CA THR A 780 -25.44 -33.46 13.14
C THR A 780 -24.92 -32.09 13.56
N HIS A 781 -24.04 -31.45 12.78
CA HIS A 781 -23.37 -30.18 13.12
C HIS A 781 -22.60 -30.16 14.45
N ARG A 782 -22.38 -31.35 15.04
CA ARG A 782 -21.62 -31.55 16.27
C ARG A 782 -20.12 -31.52 15.99
N ASP A 783 -19.71 -32.22 14.94
CA ASP A 783 -18.36 -32.17 14.38
C ASP A 783 -18.34 -31.02 13.37
N TYR A 784 -17.47 -30.04 13.56
CA TYR A 784 -17.40 -28.89 12.66
C TYR A 784 -16.05 -28.20 12.65
N ILE A 785 -15.81 -27.44 11.60
CA ILE A 785 -14.72 -26.48 11.42
C ILE A 785 -15.36 -25.18 10.91
N THR A 786 -15.03 -24.05 11.52
CA THR A 786 -15.59 -22.75 11.11
C THR A 786 -14.58 -21.62 11.27
N PHE A 787 -14.63 -20.67 10.34
CA PHE A 787 -13.90 -19.41 10.36
C PHE A 787 -14.91 -18.27 10.21
N TYR A 788 -14.90 -17.33 11.13
CA TYR A 788 -15.82 -16.20 11.10
C TYR A 788 -15.22 -14.97 11.77
N LEU A 789 -15.78 -13.82 11.42
CA LEU A 789 -15.47 -12.54 12.02
C LEU A 789 -16.52 -12.23 13.09
N LYS A 790 -16.08 -11.71 14.24
CA LYS A 790 -16.97 -11.27 15.33
C LYS A 790 -16.34 -10.11 16.08
N ASP A 791 -17.04 -8.97 16.13
CA ASP A 791 -16.55 -7.71 16.72
C ASP A 791 -15.22 -7.25 16.09
N GLY A 792 -15.08 -7.41 14.77
CA GLY A 792 -13.87 -7.13 13.99
C GLY A 792 -12.75 -8.16 14.16
N LYS A 793 -12.89 -9.15 15.06
CA LYS A 793 -11.85 -10.15 15.36
C LYS A 793 -12.08 -11.45 14.61
N ILE A 794 -10.99 -12.08 14.16
CA ILE A 794 -11.06 -13.37 13.48
C ILE A 794 -11.14 -14.48 14.52
N VAL A 795 -12.09 -15.40 14.30
CA VAL A 795 -12.32 -16.56 15.15
C VAL A 795 -12.22 -17.84 14.33
N PHE A 796 -11.34 -18.73 14.76
CA PHE A 796 -11.28 -20.11 14.31
C PHE A 796 -11.88 -21.00 15.40
N SER A 797 -12.85 -21.84 15.03
CA SER A 797 -13.40 -22.85 15.94
C SER A 797 -13.50 -24.21 15.26
N PHE A 798 -13.18 -25.27 16.01
CA PHE A 798 -13.41 -26.64 15.57
C PHE A 798 -13.87 -27.54 16.72
N ASN A 799 -14.66 -28.56 16.41
CA ASN A 799 -15.16 -29.55 17.36
C ASN A 799 -15.05 -30.97 16.78
N THR A 800 -14.46 -31.89 17.54
CA THR A 800 -14.28 -33.32 17.19
C THR A 800 -15.29 -34.24 17.90
N GLY A 801 -16.37 -33.65 18.42
CA GLY A 801 -17.46 -34.34 19.10
C GLY A 801 -17.44 -34.20 20.62
N THR A 802 -16.30 -33.91 21.24
CA THR A 802 -16.12 -33.85 22.71
C THR A 802 -16.02 -32.44 23.29
N GLY A 803 -16.11 -31.41 22.44
CA GLY A 803 -16.14 -30.00 22.83
C GLY A 803 -15.35 -29.12 21.87
N ALA A 804 -15.80 -27.88 21.66
CA ALA A 804 -15.16 -26.96 20.72
C ALA A 804 -13.87 -26.35 21.29
N ALA A 805 -12.84 -26.26 20.44
CA ALA A 805 -11.71 -25.37 20.62
C ALA A 805 -12.02 -24.06 19.89
N LEU A 806 -11.79 -22.93 20.57
CA LEU A 806 -12.03 -21.60 20.05
C LEU A 806 -10.74 -20.77 20.14
N MET A 807 -10.30 -20.23 19.02
CA MET A 807 -9.10 -19.41 18.87
C MET A 807 -9.52 -18.07 18.29
N ARG A 808 -9.21 -16.99 19.00
CA ARG A 808 -9.65 -15.64 18.67
C ARG A 808 -8.45 -14.70 18.64
N SER A 809 -8.36 -13.87 17.61
CA SER A 809 -7.33 -12.83 17.54
C SER A 809 -7.54 -11.75 18.61
N GLU A 810 -6.46 -11.14 19.09
CA GLU A 810 -6.56 -9.97 19.97
C GLU A 810 -6.92 -8.70 19.19
N GLN A 811 -6.35 -8.56 17.99
CA GLN A 811 -6.54 -7.43 17.06
C GLN A 811 -7.76 -7.64 16.16
N SER A 812 -8.28 -6.52 15.66
CA SER A 812 -9.34 -6.49 14.65
C SER A 812 -8.75 -6.41 13.24
N TYR A 813 -9.46 -6.98 12.25
CA TYR A 813 -9.03 -7.16 10.85
C TYR A 813 -10.12 -6.72 9.86
N ASP A 814 -10.93 -5.74 10.26
CA ASP A 814 -11.98 -5.08 9.48
C ASP A 814 -11.55 -3.69 8.98
N ASP A 815 -10.25 -3.53 8.67
CA ASP A 815 -9.62 -2.27 8.28
C ASP A 815 -9.78 -1.93 6.77
N GLY A 816 -10.43 -2.82 6.01
CA GLY A 816 -10.58 -2.69 4.57
C GLY A 816 -9.33 -3.01 3.77
N ALA A 817 -8.28 -3.59 4.35
CA ALA A 817 -7.10 -4.12 3.68
C ALA A 817 -7.20 -5.63 3.42
N TRP A 818 -6.33 -6.17 2.56
CA TRP A 818 -6.22 -7.61 2.35
C TRP A 818 -5.37 -8.23 3.47
N HIS A 819 -5.91 -9.27 4.08
CA HIS A 819 -5.22 -10.12 5.06
C HIS A 819 -5.16 -11.56 4.57
N SER A 820 -4.10 -12.29 4.93
CA SER A 820 -3.95 -13.72 4.65
C SER A 820 -4.17 -14.53 5.92
N ALA A 821 -5.21 -15.36 5.94
CA ALA A 821 -5.52 -16.25 7.04
C ALA A 821 -5.02 -17.65 6.76
N VAL A 822 -4.30 -18.22 7.73
CA VAL A 822 -3.83 -19.61 7.69
C VAL A 822 -4.17 -20.27 9.01
N VAL A 823 -4.79 -21.43 8.94
CA VAL A 823 -5.17 -22.20 10.11
C VAL A 823 -4.71 -23.63 9.98
N GLU A 824 -4.12 -24.13 11.04
CA GLU A 824 -3.55 -25.46 11.07
C GLU A 824 -4.08 -26.20 12.28
N ARG A 825 -4.49 -27.45 12.07
CA ARG A 825 -4.76 -28.40 13.14
C ARG A 825 -3.80 -29.56 13.04
N ARG A 826 -3.09 -29.83 14.14
CA ARG A 826 -2.27 -31.04 14.34
C ARG A 826 -2.78 -31.78 15.56
N ASP A 827 -3.30 -32.99 15.37
CA ASP A 827 -3.99 -33.76 16.42
C ASP A 827 -5.08 -32.91 17.14
N GLU A 828 -4.99 -32.68 18.45
CA GLU A 828 -5.90 -31.81 19.22
C GLU A 828 -5.50 -30.32 19.23
N HIS A 829 -4.37 -29.94 18.63
CA HIS A 829 -3.83 -28.58 18.69
C HIS A 829 -4.21 -27.78 17.43
N GLY A 830 -4.86 -26.64 17.62
CA GLY A 830 -5.15 -25.66 16.58
C GLY A 830 -4.24 -24.44 16.69
N MET A 831 -3.84 -23.90 15.54
CA MET A 831 -3.08 -22.67 15.41
C MET A 831 -3.74 -21.77 14.36
N LEU A 832 -3.87 -20.49 14.69
CA LEU A 832 -4.43 -19.45 13.82
C LEU A 832 -3.33 -18.42 13.54
N PHE A 833 -3.06 -18.21 12.26
CA PHE A 833 -2.13 -17.23 11.75
C PHE A 833 -2.86 -16.21 10.88
N ILE A 834 -2.53 -14.93 11.05
CA ILE A 834 -2.96 -13.84 10.18
C ILE A 834 -1.71 -13.09 9.73
N ASP A 835 -1.56 -12.87 8.43
CA ASP A 835 -0.42 -12.17 7.81
C ASP A 835 0.94 -12.76 8.20
N GLY A 836 0.99 -14.08 8.35
CA GLY A 836 2.20 -14.82 8.74
C GLY A 836 2.52 -14.83 10.24
N PHE A 837 1.79 -14.05 11.06
CA PHE A 837 1.96 -14.04 12.51
C PHE A 837 0.98 -15.00 13.18
N GLN A 838 1.44 -15.77 14.17
CA GLN A 838 0.55 -16.58 14.99
C GLN A 838 -0.22 -15.66 15.94
N VAL A 839 -1.53 -15.52 15.73
CA VAL A 839 -2.37 -14.60 16.51
C VAL A 839 -3.17 -15.32 17.61
N ALA A 840 -3.38 -16.63 17.47
CA ALA A 840 -4.00 -17.44 18.50
C ALA A 840 -3.64 -18.92 18.35
N ASN A 841 -3.74 -19.67 19.44
CA ASN A 841 -3.67 -21.12 19.45
C ASN A 841 -4.67 -21.68 20.48
N GLY A 842 -5.00 -22.96 20.36
CA GLY A 842 -5.97 -23.60 21.25
C GLY A 842 -5.92 -25.10 21.15
N THR A 843 -6.42 -25.78 22.17
CA THR A 843 -6.43 -27.24 22.24
C THR A 843 -7.87 -27.74 22.36
N GLY A 844 -8.23 -28.72 21.54
CA GLY A 844 -9.50 -29.44 21.57
C GLY A 844 -9.70 -30.16 22.89
N LYS A 845 -10.97 -30.30 23.31
CA LYS A 845 -11.32 -31.08 24.50
C LYS A 845 -11.56 -32.53 24.09
N GLY A 846 -10.81 -33.47 24.67
CA GLY A 846 -10.96 -34.92 24.50
C GLY A 846 -9.96 -35.55 23.51
N ASP A 847 -9.88 -36.88 23.52
CA ASP A 847 -8.84 -37.65 22.81
C ASP A 847 -9.20 -37.99 21.35
N SER A 848 -10.33 -37.47 20.84
CA SER A 848 -10.75 -37.75 19.46
C SER A 848 -9.84 -37.02 18.47
N LYS A 849 -8.99 -37.78 17.80
CA LYS A 849 -8.09 -37.28 16.75
C LYS A 849 -8.81 -37.03 15.42
N PHE A 850 -10.03 -37.54 15.28
CA PHE A 850 -10.74 -37.52 14.00
C PHE A 850 -11.93 -36.56 13.99
N ILE A 851 -12.14 -35.90 12.86
CA ILE A 851 -13.33 -35.09 12.58
C ILE A 851 -14.03 -35.61 11.32
N ASP A 852 -15.33 -35.91 11.40
CA ASP A 852 -16.11 -36.39 10.25
C ASP A 852 -16.95 -35.24 9.67
N LEU A 853 -16.46 -34.68 8.56
CA LEU A 853 -17.15 -33.62 7.82
C LEU A 853 -17.92 -34.22 6.65
N LYS A 854 -19.07 -33.63 6.33
CA LYS A 854 -19.88 -33.98 5.17
C LYS A 854 -20.15 -32.76 4.31
N GLU A 855 -20.40 -33.00 3.04
CA GLU A 855 -20.92 -32.04 2.09
C GLU A 855 -22.35 -31.58 2.46
N PRO A 856 -22.73 -30.34 2.12
CA PRO A 856 -21.91 -29.30 1.47
C PRO A 856 -21.02 -28.52 2.45
N VAL A 857 -19.91 -28.00 1.94
CA VAL A 857 -19.01 -27.10 2.66
C VAL A 857 -19.24 -25.66 2.21
N TYR A 858 -19.45 -24.76 3.16
CA TYR A 858 -19.85 -23.38 2.91
C TYR A 858 -18.66 -22.42 2.94
N TYR A 859 -18.59 -21.51 1.96
CA TYR A 859 -17.57 -20.46 1.88
C TYR A 859 -18.22 -19.11 1.58
N GLY A 860 -17.88 -18.09 2.37
CA GLY A 860 -18.40 -16.72 2.34
C GLY A 860 -19.84 -16.51 2.83
N GLY A 861 -20.53 -17.57 3.26
CA GLY A 861 -21.84 -17.46 3.90
C GLY A 861 -22.59 -18.79 4.01
N ILE A 862 -23.74 -18.77 4.69
CA ILE A 862 -24.53 -19.95 5.05
C ILE A 862 -25.88 -19.98 4.31
N ALA A 863 -26.35 -21.18 4.00
CA ALA A 863 -27.68 -21.39 3.44
C ALA A 863 -28.78 -21.18 4.50
N ALA A 864 -29.92 -20.61 4.10
CA ALA A 864 -30.99 -20.25 5.03
C ALA A 864 -31.53 -21.45 5.82
N GLU A 865 -31.47 -22.65 5.24
CA GLU A 865 -32.03 -23.88 5.78
C GLU A 865 -31.24 -24.43 6.97
N VAL A 866 -29.95 -24.11 7.07
CA VAL A 866 -29.06 -24.58 8.15
C VAL A 866 -28.68 -23.47 9.15
N ALA A 867 -29.13 -22.24 8.90
CA ALA A 867 -28.83 -21.04 9.68
C ALA A 867 -28.99 -21.25 11.20
N ASP A 868 -30.13 -21.79 11.64
CA ASP A 868 -30.45 -21.93 13.07
C ASP A 868 -29.54 -22.93 13.79
N VAL A 869 -29.01 -23.92 13.06
CA VAL A 869 -28.08 -24.93 13.60
C VAL A 869 -26.64 -24.42 13.61
N VAL A 870 -26.30 -23.51 12.70
CA VAL A 870 -24.94 -22.92 12.59
C VAL A 870 -24.71 -21.82 13.62
N ARG A 871 -25.71 -20.96 13.91
CA ARG A 871 -25.56 -19.81 14.83
C ARG A 871 -24.89 -20.14 16.17
N PRO A 872 -25.23 -21.25 16.87
CA PRO A 872 -24.56 -21.59 18.13
C PRO A 872 -23.07 -21.91 17.99
N ASN A 873 -22.63 -22.42 16.82
CA ASN A 873 -21.24 -22.76 16.54
C ASN A 873 -20.39 -21.54 16.15
N THR A 874 -21.01 -20.38 15.91
CA THR A 874 -20.36 -19.16 15.41
C THR A 874 -20.66 -17.93 16.28
N GLU A 875 -20.93 -18.13 17.57
CA GLU A 875 -21.25 -17.06 18.53
C GLU A 875 -22.39 -16.11 18.07
N GLY A 876 -23.31 -16.63 17.25
CA GLY A 876 -24.43 -15.85 16.70
C GLY A 876 -24.04 -14.74 15.73
N THR A 877 -22.84 -14.78 15.14
CA THR A 877 -22.39 -13.83 14.10
C THR A 877 -23.28 -13.85 12.85
N GLU A 878 -23.15 -12.83 12.01
CA GLU A 878 -23.85 -12.72 10.74
C GLU A 878 -23.58 -13.90 9.80
N LEU A 879 -24.64 -14.36 9.12
CA LEU A 879 -24.61 -15.61 8.34
C LEU A 879 -23.93 -15.46 6.96
N SER A 880 -23.65 -14.25 6.52
CA SER A 880 -22.97 -13.98 5.24
C SER A 880 -21.79 -13.06 5.50
N PHE A 881 -20.64 -13.40 4.95
CA PHE A 881 -19.48 -12.51 4.97
C PHE A 881 -19.72 -11.34 4.03
N ASN A 882 -19.49 -10.11 4.48
CA ASN A 882 -19.53 -8.92 3.64
C ASN A 882 -18.10 -8.48 3.36
N GLY A 883 -17.60 -8.79 2.16
CA GLY A 883 -16.21 -8.53 1.81
C GLY A 883 -15.71 -9.41 0.67
N CYS A 884 -14.42 -9.36 0.44
CA CYS A 884 -13.73 -10.10 -0.61
C CYS A 884 -13.03 -11.31 -0.05
N LEU A 885 -13.13 -12.44 -0.74
CA LEU A 885 -12.42 -13.68 -0.43
C LEU A 885 -11.72 -14.22 -1.68
N ARG A 886 -10.51 -14.75 -1.53
CA ARG A 886 -9.76 -15.43 -2.60
C ARG A 886 -8.79 -16.48 -2.04
N ASN A 887 -8.15 -17.23 -2.94
CA ASN A 887 -7.06 -18.17 -2.60
C ASN A 887 -7.46 -19.27 -1.59
N PHE A 888 -8.67 -19.82 -1.70
CA PHE A 888 -9.13 -20.85 -0.77
C PHE A 888 -8.46 -22.22 -1.01
N ARG A 889 -7.65 -22.67 -0.05
CA ARG A 889 -6.84 -23.90 -0.15
C ARG A 889 -7.01 -24.79 1.09
N LEU A 890 -6.87 -26.10 0.89
CA LEU A 890 -6.73 -27.15 1.90
C LEU A 890 -5.43 -27.92 1.63
N ASN A 891 -4.50 -27.97 2.59
CA ASN A 891 -3.22 -28.68 2.49
C ASN A 891 -2.43 -28.32 1.22
N ASN A 892 -2.34 -27.03 0.89
CA ASN A 892 -1.77 -26.48 -0.35
C ASN A 892 -2.52 -26.83 -1.64
N GLN A 893 -3.53 -27.69 -1.59
CA GLN A 893 -4.38 -27.98 -2.73
C GLN A 893 -5.54 -26.98 -2.77
N ARG A 894 -5.79 -26.43 -3.95
CA ARG A 894 -6.90 -25.50 -4.13
C ARG A 894 -8.22 -26.22 -3.96
N VAL A 895 -9.12 -25.59 -3.22
CA VAL A 895 -10.49 -26.06 -3.11
C VAL A 895 -11.21 -25.69 -4.40
N GLY A 896 -11.00 -26.53 -5.42
CA GLY A 896 -11.69 -26.50 -6.71
C GLY A 896 -12.40 -27.84 -6.92
N GLY A 897 -13.61 -27.80 -7.48
CA GLY A 897 -14.45 -29.00 -7.66
C GLY A 897 -15.88 -28.66 -8.09
N SER A 898 -16.81 -29.60 -7.99
CA SER A 898 -18.25 -29.31 -8.17
C SER A 898 -18.72 -28.38 -7.05
N HIS A 899 -19.29 -27.24 -7.40
CA HIS A 899 -19.74 -26.23 -6.46
C HIS A 899 -20.93 -25.45 -7.00
N ASP A 900 -21.73 -24.93 -6.09
CA ASP A 900 -22.83 -24.01 -6.41
C ASP A 900 -22.53 -22.63 -5.81
N ALA A 901 -22.54 -21.61 -6.65
CA ALA A 901 -22.32 -20.22 -6.27
C ALA A 901 -23.62 -19.43 -6.24
N TYR A 902 -23.85 -18.68 -5.18
CA TYR A 902 -25.04 -17.88 -4.98
C TYR A 902 -24.65 -16.44 -4.65
N GLY A 903 -25.13 -15.49 -5.44
CA GLY A 903 -25.05 -14.06 -5.12
C GLY A 903 -23.63 -13.52 -4.97
N LEU A 904 -22.69 -14.04 -5.75
CA LEU A 904 -21.32 -13.52 -5.83
C LEU A 904 -21.23 -12.32 -6.77
N ILE A 905 -20.22 -11.50 -6.55
CA ILE A 905 -19.72 -10.49 -7.48
C ILE A 905 -18.20 -10.67 -7.63
N ARG A 906 -17.56 -10.06 -8.64
CA ARG A 906 -16.08 -9.97 -8.67
C ARG A 906 -15.59 -8.91 -7.69
N CYS A 907 -14.46 -9.17 -7.04
CA CYS A 907 -13.76 -8.16 -6.25
C CYS A 907 -12.87 -7.31 -7.16
N SER A 908 -13.45 -6.26 -7.74
CA SER A 908 -12.71 -5.30 -8.54
C SER A 908 -11.89 -4.37 -7.65
N ALA A 909 -10.68 -3.99 -8.09
CA ALA A 909 -9.90 -2.90 -7.48
C ALA A 909 -10.57 -1.51 -7.68
N ASN A 910 -11.51 -1.42 -8.62
CA ASN A 910 -12.20 -0.20 -9.04
C ASN A 910 -13.56 -0.05 -8.34
N VAL A 911 -13.58 -0.19 -7.01
CA VAL A 911 -14.78 0.03 -6.19
C VAL A 911 -14.46 0.84 -4.94
N GLU A 912 -15.37 1.75 -4.57
CA GLU A 912 -15.32 2.58 -3.37
C GLU A 912 -16.30 2.08 -2.29
N PRO A 913 -16.12 2.44 -1.01
CA PRO A 913 -17.11 2.16 0.02
C PRO A 913 -18.44 2.89 -0.24
N GLY A 914 -19.55 2.14 -0.24
CA GLY A 914 -20.90 2.71 -0.40
C GLY A 914 -21.94 1.67 -0.83
N ILE A 915 -23.16 2.14 -1.09
CA ILE A 915 -24.22 1.35 -1.71
C ILE A 915 -24.45 1.87 -3.12
N PHE A 916 -24.33 0.98 -4.11
CA PHE A 916 -24.70 1.27 -5.49
C PHE A 916 -26.16 0.91 -5.76
N PHE A 917 -26.89 1.85 -6.37
CA PHE A 917 -28.26 1.69 -6.86
C PHE A 917 -28.21 1.64 -8.38
N GLY A 918 -28.54 0.48 -8.96
CA GLY A 918 -28.57 0.27 -10.41
C GLY A 918 -29.91 0.66 -11.04
N ASP A 919 -29.96 0.67 -12.37
CA ASP A 919 -31.18 0.94 -13.12
C ASP A 919 -32.06 -0.31 -13.13
N GLY A 920 -33.03 -0.38 -12.22
CA GLY A 920 -33.89 -1.55 -12.10
C GLY A 920 -35.18 -1.31 -11.33
N PRO A 921 -36.20 -2.17 -11.52
CA PRO A 921 -37.44 -2.08 -10.77
C PRO A 921 -37.16 -2.32 -9.28
N ARG A 922 -37.64 -1.38 -8.45
CA ARG A 922 -37.58 -1.43 -6.98
C ARG A 922 -36.17 -1.35 -6.39
N ALA A 923 -35.16 -0.85 -7.11
CA ALA A 923 -33.82 -0.56 -6.58
C ALA A 923 -33.89 0.50 -5.47
N ASN A 924 -34.10 0.05 -4.23
CA ASN A 924 -34.25 0.93 -3.08
C ASN A 924 -33.80 0.24 -1.78
N VAL A 925 -33.36 1.04 -0.83
CA VAL A 925 -33.06 0.61 0.54
C VAL A 925 -34.16 1.11 1.47
N ILE A 926 -34.70 0.22 2.30
CA ILE A 926 -35.62 0.57 3.39
C ILE A 926 -34.76 0.88 4.61
N LEU A 927 -34.48 2.17 4.83
CA LEU A 927 -33.60 2.64 5.91
C LEU A 927 -34.26 2.46 7.28
N ARG A 928 -35.53 2.87 7.43
CA ARG A 928 -36.34 2.63 8.63
C ARG A 928 -37.75 2.19 8.23
N LYS A 929 -38.24 1.05 8.74
CA LYS A 929 -39.54 0.46 8.36
C LYS A 929 -40.75 1.32 8.72
N ARG A 930 -40.64 2.16 9.75
CA ARG A 930 -41.63 3.16 10.16
C ARG A 930 -40.87 4.39 10.62
N PHE A 931 -41.07 5.52 9.95
CA PHE A 931 -40.36 6.75 10.28
C PHE A 931 -41.31 7.94 10.39
N SER A 932 -41.15 8.71 11.47
CA SER A 932 -41.90 9.93 11.73
C SER A 932 -40.95 11.12 11.63
N VAL A 933 -41.09 11.92 10.58
CA VAL A 933 -40.28 13.13 10.35
C VAL A 933 -40.52 14.15 11.46
N GLY A 934 -41.77 14.35 11.88
CA GLY A 934 -42.11 15.21 13.02
C GLY A 934 -41.80 16.69 12.77
N ARG A 935 -41.45 17.44 13.82
CA ARG A 935 -41.21 18.89 13.75
C ARG A 935 -39.81 19.24 13.24
N VAL A 936 -38.80 18.46 13.61
CA VAL A 936 -37.40 18.67 13.22
C VAL A 936 -36.90 17.40 12.57
N PHE A 937 -36.26 17.54 11.41
CA PHE A 937 -35.67 16.45 10.68
C PHE A 937 -34.38 16.92 10.05
N GLU A 938 -33.30 16.19 10.29
CA GLU A 938 -31.99 16.43 9.71
C GLU A 938 -31.49 15.13 9.10
N MET A 939 -30.94 15.21 7.89
CA MET A 939 -30.32 14.06 7.24
C MET A 939 -29.10 14.54 6.44
N THR A 940 -27.98 13.83 6.58
CA THR A 940 -26.77 14.03 5.78
C THR A 940 -26.45 12.75 5.03
N LEU A 941 -25.97 12.87 3.80
CA LEU A 941 -25.51 11.74 3.00
C LEU A 941 -24.60 12.23 1.88
N ASP A 942 -23.68 11.37 1.45
CA ASP A 942 -22.83 11.63 0.28
C ASP A 942 -23.38 10.86 -0.92
N VAL A 943 -23.46 11.50 -2.08
CA VAL A 943 -23.91 10.90 -3.34
C VAL A 943 -22.84 10.97 -4.42
N LYS A 944 -22.78 9.94 -5.26
CA LYS A 944 -22.06 9.95 -6.55
C LYS A 944 -23.04 9.48 -7.65
N PRO A 945 -23.89 10.39 -8.16
CA PRO A 945 -24.91 10.11 -9.17
C PRO A 945 -24.32 9.76 -10.54
N ARG A 946 -24.98 8.85 -11.26
CA ARG A 946 -24.68 8.52 -12.68
C ARG A 946 -25.78 9.01 -13.65
N LYS A 947 -26.85 9.58 -13.09
CA LYS A 947 -27.89 10.33 -13.81
C LYS A 947 -28.04 11.69 -13.14
N ASN A 948 -28.36 12.70 -13.94
CA ASN A 948 -28.64 14.05 -13.46
C ASN A 948 -30.08 14.23 -12.91
N SER A 949 -30.88 13.16 -12.92
CA SER A 949 -32.25 13.10 -12.39
C SER A 949 -32.46 11.80 -11.61
N GLY A 950 -33.17 11.86 -10.48
CA GLY A 950 -33.45 10.67 -9.67
C GLY A 950 -33.84 10.96 -8.22
N VAL A 951 -34.48 10.00 -7.56
CA VAL A 951 -34.95 10.14 -6.17
C VAL A 951 -33.92 9.59 -5.19
N ILE A 952 -33.26 10.48 -4.44
CA ILE A 952 -32.22 10.08 -3.49
C ILE A 952 -32.84 9.52 -2.22
N ALA A 953 -33.80 10.22 -1.62
CA ALA A 953 -34.45 9.78 -0.38
C ALA A 953 -35.92 10.21 -0.34
N SER A 954 -36.79 9.39 0.28
CA SER A 954 -38.19 9.79 0.46
C SER A 954 -38.90 9.08 1.62
N VAL A 955 -39.81 9.81 2.25
CA VAL A 955 -40.73 9.28 3.28
C VAL A 955 -42.08 9.95 3.13
N HIS A 956 -43.16 9.17 3.26
CA HIS A 956 -44.53 9.63 3.05
C HIS A 956 -45.44 9.32 4.24
N GLY A 957 -46.43 10.17 4.42
CA GLY A 957 -47.58 9.99 5.29
C GLY A 957 -48.88 9.99 4.49
N ARG A 958 -50.01 10.23 5.17
CA ARG A 958 -51.32 10.28 4.50
C ARG A 958 -51.49 11.52 3.63
N ARG A 959 -50.88 12.64 3.98
CA ARG A 959 -50.83 13.89 3.19
C ARG A 959 -49.41 14.44 3.14
N ASP A 960 -48.72 14.33 4.26
CA ASP A 960 -47.38 14.86 4.50
C ASP A 960 -46.28 14.01 3.87
N PHE A 961 -45.15 14.61 3.53
CA PHE A 961 -43.98 13.90 3.00
C PHE A 961 -42.70 14.73 3.09
N VAL A 962 -41.56 14.04 3.00
CA VAL A 962 -40.25 14.63 2.68
C VAL A 962 -39.65 13.86 1.50
N ILE A 963 -39.17 14.58 0.50
CA ILE A 963 -38.53 14.03 -0.69
C ILE A 963 -37.25 14.83 -0.96
N LEU A 964 -36.13 14.11 -1.13
CA LEU A 964 -34.87 14.63 -1.65
C LEU A 964 -34.61 14.00 -3.02
N GLN A 965 -34.33 14.82 -4.02
CA GLN A 965 -34.21 14.36 -5.40
C GLN A 965 -33.30 15.25 -6.26
N LEU A 966 -32.77 14.66 -7.33
CA LEU A 966 -32.12 15.33 -8.45
C LEU A 966 -33.14 15.55 -9.57
N ASN A 967 -33.12 16.73 -10.17
CA ASN A 967 -34.00 17.12 -11.27
C ASN A 967 -33.21 17.97 -12.27
N ASN A 968 -32.83 17.38 -13.41
CA ASN A 968 -32.01 18.00 -14.46
C ASN A 968 -30.78 18.73 -13.90
N GLY A 969 -30.05 18.05 -13.00
CA GLY A 969 -28.84 18.55 -12.36
C GLY A 969 -29.06 19.41 -11.11
N SER A 970 -30.29 19.84 -10.81
CA SER A 970 -30.61 20.57 -9.59
C SER A 970 -30.95 19.63 -8.43
N VAL A 971 -30.50 19.93 -7.21
CA VAL A 971 -30.91 19.22 -5.99
C VAL A 971 -32.15 19.91 -5.41
N GLU A 972 -33.19 19.15 -5.13
CA GLU A 972 -34.45 19.64 -4.59
C GLU A 972 -34.85 18.89 -3.31
N LEU A 973 -35.14 19.65 -2.26
CA LEU A 973 -35.78 19.19 -1.04
C LEU A 973 -37.23 19.68 -1.02
N SER A 974 -38.18 18.73 -1.05
CA SER A 974 -39.62 18.99 -0.99
C SER A 974 -40.21 18.46 0.31
N VAL A 975 -40.82 19.33 1.10
CA VAL A 975 -41.45 19.02 2.40
C VAL A 975 -42.90 19.47 2.39
N ASP A 976 -43.86 18.61 2.72
CA ASP A 976 -45.26 19.01 2.94
C ASP A 976 -45.71 18.66 4.35
N ASN A 977 -46.10 19.67 5.11
CA ASN A 977 -46.66 19.56 6.47
C ASN A 977 -48.20 19.50 6.46
N GLY A 978 -48.80 19.07 5.35
CA GLY A 978 -50.25 18.93 5.16
C GLY A 978 -51.00 20.18 4.70
N LYS A 979 -50.30 21.30 4.45
CA LYS A 979 -50.89 22.58 3.99
C LYS A 979 -50.23 23.16 2.71
N GLY A 980 -49.42 22.37 2.02
CA GLY A 980 -48.74 22.73 0.78
C GLY A 980 -47.23 22.49 0.85
N VAL A 981 -46.64 22.29 -0.32
CA VAL A 981 -45.24 21.88 -0.47
C VAL A 981 -44.29 23.07 -0.30
N ILE A 982 -43.27 22.87 0.52
CA ILE A 982 -42.11 23.74 0.75
C ILE A 982 -40.97 23.15 -0.07
N THR A 983 -40.42 23.90 -1.02
CA THR A 983 -39.34 23.41 -1.91
C THR A 983 -38.11 24.29 -1.77
N ALA A 984 -37.01 23.72 -1.29
CA ALA A 984 -35.68 24.32 -1.34
C ALA A 984 -34.90 23.71 -2.52
N ARG A 985 -34.33 24.54 -3.38
CA ARG A 985 -33.63 24.11 -4.60
C ARG A 985 -32.22 24.70 -4.66
N TYR A 986 -31.25 23.84 -4.93
CA TYR A 986 -29.90 24.20 -5.31
C TYR A 986 -29.71 23.92 -6.81
N THR A 987 -29.34 24.94 -7.59
CA THR A 987 -29.13 24.82 -9.05
C THR A 987 -27.65 25.09 -9.35
N PRO A 988 -26.86 24.07 -9.73
CA PRO A 988 -25.47 24.28 -10.10
C PRO A 988 -25.34 25.01 -11.45
N PRO A 989 -24.16 25.60 -11.76
CA PRO A 989 -23.89 26.27 -13.03
C PRO A 989 -24.02 25.35 -14.27
N SER A 990 -23.81 24.04 -14.10
CA SER A 990 -23.94 23.02 -15.14
C SER A 990 -24.82 21.87 -14.63
N PRO A 991 -25.74 21.32 -15.47
CA PRO A 991 -26.58 20.20 -15.07
C PRO A 991 -25.81 18.89 -14.82
N TRP A 992 -24.54 18.82 -15.22
CA TRP A 992 -23.68 17.64 -15.07
C TRP A 992 -22.75 17.73 -13.86
N MET A 993 -22.72 18.87 -13.16
CA MET A 993 -21.76 19.14 -12.08
C MET A 993 -21.86 18.17 -10.90
N LEU A 994 -23.06 17.61 -10.65
CA LEU A 994 -23.28 16.63 -9.60
C LEU A 994 -23.12 15.18 -10.07
N CYS A 995 -22.86 14.94 -11.35
CA CYS A 995 -22.60 13.60 -11.88
C CYS A 995 -21.28 13.56 -12.66
N ASP A 996 -20.29 14.29 -12.11
CA ASP A 996 -18.94 14.46 -12.63
C ASP A 996 -18.00 13.28 -12.30
N GLY A 997 -18.51 12.26 -11.59
CA GLY A 997 -17.74 11.10 -11.14
C GLY A 997 -17.17 11.23 -9.72
N ASN A 998 -17.36 12.37 -9.06
CA ASN A 998 -16.91 12.65 -7.69
C ASN A 998 -18.03 12.46 -6.66
N TRP A 999 -17.67 12.46 -5.37
CA TRP A 999 -18.62 12.40 -4.26
C TRP A 999 -19.08 13.81 -3.88
N HIS A 1000 -20.38 14.01 -3.77
CA HIS A 1000 -21.01 15.27 -3.34
C HIS A 1000 -21.74 15.08 -2.02
N SER A 1001 -21.59 16.02 -1.09
CA SER A 1001 -22.23 15.95 0.22
C SER A 1001 -23.52 16.75 0.24
N ILE A 1002 -24.61 16.11 0.68
CA ILE A 1002 -25.94 16.73 0.78
C ILE A 1002 -26.42 16.67 2.22
N GLN A 1003 -26.78 17.83 2.76
CA GLN A 1003 -27.45 17.97 4.05
C GLN A 1003 -28.82 18.62 3.86
N VAL A 1004 -29.85 17.98 4.42
CA VAL A 1004 -31.22 18.50 4.45
C VAL A 1004 -31.61 18.81 5.89
N ILE A 1005 -32.16 20.00 6.09
CA ILE A 1005 -32.60 20.45 7.41
C ILE A 1005 -34.04 20.95 7.28
N LYS A 1006 -34.92 20.33 8.03
CA LYS A 1006 -36.31 20.71 8.19
C LYS A 1006 -36.52 21.09 9.64
N ASN A 1007 -36.93 22.34 9.88
CA ASN A 1007 -37.27 22.84 11.22
C ASN A 1007 -38.63 23.53 11.17
N LYS A 1008 -39.63 22.91 11.77
CA LYS A 1008 -41.04 23.35 11.74
C LYS A 1008 -41.52 23.52 10.30
N ASN A 1009 -41.77 24.76 9.88
CA ASN A 1009 -42.19 25.13 8.52
C ASN A 1009 -41.04 25.67 7.66
N ILE A 1010 -39.78 25.52 8.09
CA ILE A 1010 -38.60 25.97 7.34
C ILE A 1010 -37.86 24.76 6.78
N ALA A 1011 -37.49 24.83 5.50
CA ALA A 1011 -36.63 23.86 4.83
C ALA A 1011 -35.35 24.55 4.32
N ILE A 1012 -34.21 23.89 4.56
CA ILE A 1012 -32.87 24.32 4.13
C ILE A 1012 -32.19 23.12 3.49
N LEU A 1013 -31.52 23.37 2.37
CA LEU A 1013 -30.70 22.42 1.65
C LEU A 1013 -29.26 22.94 1.59
N VAL A 1014 -28.29 22.07 1.86
CA VAL A 1014 -26.86 22.36 1.73
C VAL A 1014 -26.24 21.32 0.81
N VAL A 1015 -25.53 21.77 -0.22
CA VAL A 1015 -24.86 20.92 -1.21
C VAL A 1015 -23.40 21.36 -1.30
N ASP A 1016 -22.46 20.46 -1.04
CA ASP A 1016 -21.01 20.73 -1.02
C ASP A 1016 -20.64 21.98 -0.23
N GLY A 1017 -21.24 22.11 0.96
CA GLY A 1017 -21.04 23.26 1.86
C GLY A 1017 -21.80 24.53 1.46
N THR A 1018 -22.44 24.58 0.28
CA THR A 1018 -23.22 25.72 -0.18
C THR A 1018 -24.68 25.60 0.28
N SER A 1019 -25.12 26.52 1.14
CA SER A 1019 -26.47 26.52 1.71
C SER A 1019 -27.44 27.35 0.87
N THR A 1020 -28.63 26.82 0.62
CA THR A 1020 -29.75 27.58 0.07
C THR A 1020 -30.33 28.55 1.10
N ASN A 1021 -30.91 29.65 0.63
CA ASN A 1021 -31.70 30.51 1.51
C ASN A 1021 -32.85 29.72 2.17
N PRO A 1022 -33.13 29.89 3.48
CA PRO A 1022 -34.21 29.19 4.16
C PRO A 1022 -35.57 29.45 3.50
N VAL A 1023 -36.29 28.39 3.14
CA VAL A 1023 -37.62 28.50 2.53
C VAL A 1023 -38.69 28.22 3.57
N SER A 1024 -39.61 29.17 3.75
CA SER A 1024 -40.68 29.10 4.76
C SER A 1024 -42.02 28.70 4.14
N GLY A 1025 -42.64 27.67 4.70
CA GLY A 1025 -43.99 27.22 4.41
C GLY A 1025 -45.05 27.96 5.23
N LYS A 1026 -46.33 27.59 5.02
CA LYS A 1026 -47.46 28.24 5.67
C LYS A 1026 -47.38 28.18 7.20
N ILE A 1027 -47.60 29.33 7.82
CA ILE A 1027 -47.61 29.50 9.27
C ILE A 1027 -48.70 28.62 9.90
N GLY A 1028 -48.34 27.88 10.95
CA GLY A 1028 -49.25 26.97 11.68
C GLY A 1028 -49.28 25.51 11.18
N ALA A 1029 -48.52 25.15 10.13
CA ALA A 1029 -48.27 23.75 9.75
C ALA A 1029 -46.80 23.40 9.99
N THR A 1030 -46.49 22.81 11.14
CA THR A 1030 -45.11 22.68 11.66
C THR A 1030 -44.60 21.24 11.75
N SER A 1031 -45.49 20.25 11.82
CA SER A 1031 -45.10 18.83 11.85
C SER A 1031 -45.29 18.19 10.49
N THR A 1032 -44.41 17.27 10.13
CA THR A 1032 -44.55 16.39 8.97
C THR A 1032 -44.91 15.01 9.49
N ASP A 1033 -46.19 14.67 9.46
CA ASP A 1033 -46.71 13.47 10.12
C ASP A 1033 -46.67 12.27 9.17
N THR A 1034 -45.50 11.62 9.14
CA THR A 1034 -45.26 10.39 8.37
C THR A 1034 -45.33 9.15 9.27
N LYS A 1035 -45.72 8.01 8.68
CA LYS A 1035 -45.69 6.69 9.35
C LYS A 1035 -45.20 5.55 8.44
N ASN A 1036 -44.90 5.86 7.18
CA ASN A 1036 -44.42 4.88 6.22
C ASN A 1036 -42.88 4.73 6.33
N PRO A 1037 -42.29 3.78 5.61
CA PRO A 1037 -40.84 3.62 5.62
C PRO A 1037 -40.09 4.83 5.02
N LEU A 1038 -38.89 5.07 5.53
CA LEU A 1038 -37.91 5.97 4.92
C LEU A 1038 -37.08 5.18 3.91
N PHE A 1039 -37.12 5.60 2.64
CA PHE A 1039 -36.44 4.92 1.54
C PHE A 1039 -35.24 5.73 1.02
N LEU A 1040 -34.19 5.02 0.57
CA LEU A 1040 -33.06 5.56 -0.21
C LEU A 1040 -33.01 4.96 -1.63
N GLY A 1041 -32.50 5.73 -2.59
CA GLY A 1041 -32.29 5.35 -4.00
C GLY A 1041 -33.55 5.26 -4.87
N SER A 1042 -34.69 4.96 -4.27
CA SER A 1042 -36.02 5.14 -4.85
C SER A 1042 -37.10 4.84 -3.83
N GLN A 1043 -38.37 4.83 -4.24
CA GLN A 1043 -39.44 4.18 -3.48
C GLN A 1043 -40.31 3.31 -4.40
N PRO A 1044 -41.01 2.29 -3.86
CA PRO A 1044 -42.00 1.55 -4.64
C PRO A 1044 -43.05 2.50 -5.23
N LEU A 1045 -43.38 2.32 -6.51
CA LEU A 1045 -44.36 3.14 -7.25
C LEU A 1045 -43.99 4.64 -7.39
N VAL A 1046 -42.71 4.97 -7.67
CA VAL A 1046 -42.27 6.36 -7.92
C VAL A 1046 -43.18 7.16 -8.86
N GLN A 1047 -43.79 6.54 -9.88
CA GLN A 1047 -44.70 7.22 -10.82
C GLN A 1047 -46.04 7.67 -10.21
N LYS A 1048 -46.45 7.12 -9.07
CA LYS A 1048 -47.74 7.42 -8.40
C LYS A 1048 -47.57 8.25 -7.12
N ARG A 1049 -46.40 8.83 -6.90
CA ARG A 1049 -46.07 9.59 -5.69
C ARG A 1049 -46.54 11.04 -5.76
N ARG A 1050 -46.81 11.64 -4.60
CA ARG A 1050 -47.18 13.06 -4.50
C ARG A 1050 -45.93 13.92 -4.31
N GLY A 1051 -45.93 15.12 -4.89
CA GLY A 1051 -44.91 16.15 -4.62
C GLY A 1051 -43.52 15.90 -5.22
N GLY A 1052 -43.38 14.97 -6.16
CA GLY A 1052 -42.11 14.73 -6.86
C GLY A 1052 -42.01 15.55 -8.14
N ALA A 1053 -40.86 16.19 -8.36
CA ALA A 1053 -40.57 16.89 -9.64
C ALA A 1053 -39.96 15.96 -10.72
N THR A 1054 -39.44 14.79 -10.34
CA THR A 1054 -38.98 13.75 -11.29
C THR A 1054 -39.72 12.42 -11.07
N SER A 1055 -39.82 11.60 -12.12
CA SER A 1055 -40.28 10.20 -12.01
C SER A 1055 -39.16 9.18 -12.21
N GLU A 1056 -37.92 9.68 -12.34
CA GLU A 1056 -36.73 8.85 -12.50
C GLU A 1056 -36.25 8.27 -11.17
N ARG A 1057 -35.55 7.14 -11.25
CA ARG A 1057 -34.95 6.48 -10.09
C ARG A 1057 -33.53 6.98 -9.95
N PHE A 1058 -33.02 7.03 -8.72
CA PHE A 1058 -31.62 7.36 -8.54
C PHE A 1058 -30.77 6.18 -9.00
N VAL A 1059 -29.78 6.49 -9.85
CA VAL A 1059 -28.75 5.55 -10.28
C VAL A 1059 -27.41 6.13 -9.89
N GLY A 1060 -26.60 5.35 -9.20
CA GLY A 1060 -25.34 5.78 -8.63
C GLY A 1060 -25.18 5.38 -7.17
N CYS A 1061 -24.34 6.11 -6.46
CA CYS A 1061 -23.79 5.68 -5.19
C CYS A 1061 -24.20 6.56 -4.02
N ILE A 1062 -24.46 5.96 -2.85
CA ILE A 1062 -24.74 6.66 -1.59
C ILE A 1062 -23.89 6.09 -0.44
N ARG A 1063 -23.30 6.96 0.38
CA ARG A 1063 -22.58 6.60 1.62
C ARG A 1063 -22.77 7.63 2.73
N ASN A 1064 -22.21 7.35 3.92
CA ASN A 1064 -22.17 8.27 5.07
C ASN A 1064 -23.54 8.84 5.49
N VAL A 1065 -24.57 7.99 5.49
CA VAL A 1065 -25.95 8.42 5.78
C VAL A 1065 -26.13 8.61 7.29
N THR A 1066 -26.50 9.83 7.71
CA THR A 1066 -26.97 10.10 9.08
C THR A 1066 -28.40 10.60 9.06
N VAL A 1067 -29.19 10.18 10.06
CA VAL A 1067 -30.57 10.65 10.28
C VAL A 1067 -30.67 11.15 11.71
N ASN A 1068 -31.03 12.41 11.88
CA ASN A 1068 -31.09 13.10 13.18
C ASN A 1068 -29.80 12.91 14.00
N LYS A 1069 -28.64 12.98 13.32
CA LYS A 1069 -27.27 12.80 13.87
C LYS A 1069 -26.89 11.39 14.31
N GLU A 1070 -27.75 10.40 14.06
CA GLU A 1070 -27.40 8.98 14.20
C GLU A 1070 -26.86 8.45 12.87
N LEU A 1071 -25.67 7.84 12.89
CA LEU A 1071 -25.09 7.16 11.73
C LEU A 1071 -25.88 5.87 11.45
N GLU A 1072 -26.34 5.70 10.21
CA GLU A 1072 -27.11 4.52 9.82
C GLU A 1072 -26.17 3.39 9.37
N ALA A 1073 -26.33 2.21 9.98
CA ALA A 1073 -25.53 1.03 9.63
C ALA A 1073 -26.05 0.41 8.33
N LEU A 1074 -25.57 0.94 7.21
CA LEU A 1074 -26.03 0.62 5.86
C LEU A 1074 -25.90 -0.88 5.48
N ALA A 1075 -24.91 -1.59 6.05
CA ALA A 1075 -24.66 -3.02 5.85
C ALA A 1075 -25.82 -3.94 6.28
N TYR A 1076 -26.69 -3.48 7.18
CA TYR A 1076 -27.75 -4.29 7.81
C TYR A 1076 -29.17 -3.92 7.34
N THR A 1077 -29.28 -3.05 6.33
CA THR A 1077 -30.58 -2.52 5.86
C THR A 1077 -31.29 -3.46 4.89
N THR A 1078 -32.63 -3.34 4.76
CA THR A 1078 -33.38 -4.16 3.80
C THR A 1078 -33.32 -3.52 2.42
N PHE A 1079 -32.52 -4.08 1.53
CA PHE A 1079 -32.48 -3.71 0.11
C PHE A 1079 -33.50 -4.50 -0.71
N VAL A 1080 -34.03 -3.86 -1.74
CA VAL A 1080 -34.98 -4.43 -2.71
C VAL A 1080 -34.45 -4.08 -4.11
N GLY A 1081 -34.62 -4.97 -5.08
CA GLY A 1081 -34.24 -4.72 -6.48
C GLY A 1081 -32.74 -4.75 -6.76
N ASN A 1082 -32.30 -4.06 -7.81
CA ASN A 1082 -30.90 -3.98 -8.26
C ASN A 1082 -30.10 -3.02 -7.35
N VAL A 1083 -29.66 -3.52 -6.19
CA VAL A 1083 -28.86 -2.78 -5.20
C VAL A 1083 -27.66 -3.64 -4.83
N ASN A 1084 -26.46 -3.09 -4.90
CA ASN A 1084 -25.23 -3.74 -4.45
C ASN A 1084 -24.82 -3.16 -3.08
N ALA A 1085 -25.00 -3.95 -2.03
CA ALA A 1085 -24.61 -3.57 -0.67
C ALA A 1085 -23.13 -3.93 -0.44
N GLY A 1086 -22.30 -2.93 -0.18
CA GLY A 1086 -20.90 -3.13 0.25
C GLY A 1086 -19.85 -2.55 -0.69
N SER A 1087 -20.19 -2.14 -1.91
CA SER A 1087 -19.24 -1.49 -2.81
C SER A 1087 -19.92 -0.62 -3.88
N CYS A 1088 -19.21 0.42 -4.30
CA CYS A 1088 -19.60 1.41 -5.28
C CYS A 1088 -18.65 1.37 -6.48
N PRO A 1089 -19.06 0.88 -7.65
CA PRO A 1089 -18.18 0.80 -8.82
C PRO A 1089 -17.69 2.19 -9.25
N THR A 1090 -16.41 2.30 -9.62
CA THR A 1090 -15.81 3.57 -10.08
C THR A 1090 -15.83 3.75 -11.59
N ILE A 1091 -16.13 2.69 -12.38
CA ILE A 1091 -16.32 2.73 -13.83
C ILE A 1091 -17.56 1.90 -14.19
#